data_AF-A0A6J2S7L9-F1
#
_entry.id   AF-A0A6J2S7L9-F1
#
_cell.length_a   1.000
_cell.length_b   1.000
_cell.length_c   1.000
_cell.angle_alpha   90.00
_cell.angle_beta   90.00
_cell.angle_gamma   90.00
#
_symmetry.space_group_name_H-M   'P 1'
#
loop_
_entity.id
_entity.type
_entity.pdbx_description
1 polymer ?
#
loop_
_entity_poly.entity_id
_entity_poly.type
_entity_poly.pdbx_seq_one_letter_code
_entity_poly.pdbx_strand_id
1 'polypeptide(L)'
;MTSVLAVREKSWMVFFIGTSDGQLIKLAVDKNYHTTCPRVLYRADVDRKIFPKMQLDQADHKHVYVPFKNQIKRVPVSQCGTYLNVQDCWSAQDPYCVWCGSTSCTFEDDCQGSDWLSIADDFQQEMVSYKVLKNSTGQVTLSIQTHLTVGEEALSNFACHFSTSSSELCSRESPRSLFPECTCILSNSILPAEGLRVVLKLRLGTTHLSKELKLSNCSDIKGEPTSVLCRQCIKTGCGWSTSGCSFANQGVGNDSVCQKLESGINFSRPEISSITPNEVSFYGRNHVVLSGYNLSDVTRVRIQADMDCSPQESPVWNNTGVKLTFRIPSADSKGLFKVCVVLPDGSCHGNTTIDYMSSPSCTNITPSITWISGKRNITLIGSHLQFVERVVHSHDHLQEVRVNTFYKNFSYNAPAAEKEMSDITVFLKVANKTLTCSKTITYYPDPEFTSFSSTMTGDDVRVTIQKKADKLEMTPAELLVWGVQESIQYPCIVDAMETSNDFFVCHIKSTPNAKFQQLMIKYGDTTVTLNARSLLHLYLMLLILLLIPCIIVAVVIINRNQQKKLTSKMNQHMEDLELDIRNDIRQGFVDLQTEKTDLMENVGAIPFLDYKHFASRIFFPESESLMTSCIKDIGQDVVKVHLDDCCQGLSRLLQDQLFLTSMVNALEEQKSFTIKDKCALASLLTIALHNNLSYLTEVMEALLWALMQRNSNAQPKLLLRRTESTVEKLLTNWMSICLYGFLRETVGQHLFLMVSAITQQTAKGPVDCVTEKALYTLSEDWLLWQAQDFSSLKLKVLFAVGSEGEVSEPLEVNALSCDSIEQVKEKILSTFNAKFGFPYNNLVRDFHVEYEKDGSFLPLEEVDASSVVIGEVTMLNTLKHYKVPDGTTIKVLSKKTHPPLSPQGSLKDDENFSGKYFHLIDPDVEEDQRKNPERKKLKLKEVHLTKLLSTKVALHSFVENLFKSIWGTPNCRALHAIKYFFDFLDAQADNMKITDPDVLHIWKTNSLPLRFWVNILKNPQFVFDMKKTPQLDSCLTVIAQAFMDSFSLSETQLGKHAPTNKLLYAKDIPKFKREVKAYYKQIREQPPITDSEFKEFLREESKKHESEFNETVALRELYKFIQRYFKEIDEKLDQNGAPAELKEQLHHLKNSFDGLKGCTWN
;
A
#
# COMPACT_ATOMS: atom_id res chain seq x y z
N MET A 1 2.34 10.77 7.98
CA MET A 1 2.91 10.65 6.61
C MET A 1 2.07 9.65 5.82
N THR A 2 1.70 9.93 4.56
CA THR A 2 0.81 9.07 3.74
C THR A 2 1.36 8.70 2.38
N SER A 3 2.35 9.41 1.88
CA SER A 3 3.04 9.12 0.62
C SER A 3 4.46 9.67 0.68
N VAL A 4 5.39 9.03 -0.01
CA VAL A 4 6.77 9.50 -0.16
C VAL A 4 7.22 9.24 -1.58
N LEU A 5 7.79 10.27 -2.22
CA LEU A 5 8.50 10.17 -3.50
C LEU A 5 9.92 10.66 -3.26
N ALA A 6 10.90 9.78 -3.48
CA ALA A 6 12.32 10.11 -3.34
C ALA A 6 12.94 10.28 -4.72
N VAL A 7 13.70 11.35 -4.90
CA VAL A 7 14.33 11.73 -6.16
C VAL A 7 15.76 12.13 -5.87
N ARG A 8 16.70 11.61 -6.65
CA ARG A 8 18.09 12.07 -6.59
C ARG A 8 18.24 13.30 -7.47
N GLU A 9 18.61 14.42 -6.86
CA GLU A 9 18.93 15.68 -7.53
C GLU A 9 20.42 15.96 -7.28
N LYS A 10 21.27 15.66 -8.27
CA LYS A 10 22.74 15.70 -8.13
C LYS A 10 23.23 14.86 -6.93
N SER A 11 23.98 15.47 -6.01
CA SER A 11 24.51 14.89 -4.76
C SER A 11 23.47 14.85 -3.63
N TRP A 12 22.28 15.41 -3.84
CA TRP A 12 21.22 15.51 -2.84
C TRP A 12 20.11 14.48 -3.08
N MET A 13 19.59 13.93 -1.99
CA MET A 13 18.35 13.14 -2.00
C MET A 13 17.19 14.04 -1.60
N VAL A 14 16.24 14.25 -2.50
CA VAL A 14 15.05 15.07 -2.26
C VAL A 14 13.83 14.18 -2.05
N PHE A 15 13.17 14.36 -0.92
CA PHE A 15 11.95 13.67 -0.53
C PHE A 15 10.76 14.61 -0.65
N PHE A 16 9.76 14.19 -1.42
CA PHE A 16 8.43 14.77 -1.44
C PHE A 16 7.53 13.90 -0.57
N ILE A 17 7.04 14.45 0.51
CA ILE A 17 6.32 13.74 1.57
C ILE A 17 4.89 14.27 1.60
N GLY A 18 3.93 13.42 1.29
CA GLY A 18 2.51 13.74 1.44
C GLY A 18 1.99 13.36 2.82
N THR A 19 1.06 14.17 3.35
CA THR A 19 0.46 13.95 4.66
C THR A 19 -1.05 13.67 4.57
N SER A 20 -1.62 13.12 5.65
CA SER A 20 -3.05 12.78 5.76
C SER A 20 -3.95 14.00 5.81
N ASP A 21 -3.43 15.12 6.30
CA ASP A 21 -4.06 16.44 6.37
C ASP A 21 -3.80 17.31 5.12
N GLY A 22 -3.15 16.74 4.10
CA GLY A 22 -3.08 17.34 2.76
C GLY A 22 -1.94 18.33 2.54
N GLN A 23 -0.80 18.13 3.20
CA GLN A 23 0.43 18.87 2.97
C GLN A 23 1.40 18.07 2.11
N LEU A 24 2.02 18.73 1.14
CA LEU A 24 3.19 18.25 0.43
C LEU A 24 4.42 18.95 1.00
N ILE A 25 5.29 18.18 1.64
CA ILE A 25 6.53 18.65 2.26
C ILE A 25 7.70 18.22 1.38
N LYS A 26 8.65 19.11 1.15
CA LYS A 26 9.94 18.85 0.51
C LYS A 26 11.03 18.85 1.57
N LEU A 27 11.88 17.85 1.54
CA LEU A 27 13.06 17.72 2.39
C LEU A 27 14.24 17.29 1.53
N ALA A 28 15.37 18.02 1.55
CA ALA A 28 16.59 17.58 0.90
C ALA A 28 17.61 17.11 1.94
N VAL A 29 18.35 16.06 1.60
CA VAL A 29 19.34 15.42 2.47
C VAL A 29 20.64 15.26 1.70
N ASP A 30 21.75 15.70 2.29
CA ASP A 30 23.08 15.55 1.70
C ASP A 30 23.64 14.13 1.88
N LYS A 31 24.81 13.87 1.30
CA LYS A 31 25.54 12.59 1.43
C LYS A 31 25.96 12.21 2.85
N ASN A 32 26.04 13.19 3.75
CA ASN A 32 26.43 13.03 5.16
C ASN A 32 25.19 12.94 6.09
N TYR A 33 23.99 12.82 5.51
CA TYR A 33 22.71 12.79 6.21
C TYR A 33 22.35 14.10 6.93
N HIS A 34 22.95 15.23 6.57
CA HIS A 34 22.47 16.54 6.99
C HIS A 34 21.24 16.93 6.18
N THR A 35 20.21 17.37 6.89
CA THR A 35 18.94 17.75 6.29
C THR A 35 18.88 19.25 6.04
N THR A 36 18.41 19.66 4.88
CA THR A 36 17.97 21.05 4.66
C THR A 36 16.68 21.30 5.42
N CYS A 37 16.31 22.57 5.53
CA CYS A 37 15.05 22.98 6.15
C CYS A 37 13.86 22.42 5.37
N PRO A 38 13.00 21.58 5.99
CA PRO A 38 11.78 21.12 5.36
C PRO A 38 10.89 22.29 4.90
N ARG A 39 10.30 22.17 3.71
CA ARG A 39 9.44 23.20 3.12
C ARG A 39 8.10 22.66 2.70
N VAL A 40 7.03 23.36 3.00
CA VAL A 40 5.70 23.02 2.48
C VAL A 40 5.55 23.59 1.08
N LEU A 41 5.56 22.73 0.06
CA LEU A 41 5.34 23.12 -1.33
C LEU A 41 3.86 23.35 -1.64
N TYR A 42 2.99 22.61 -0.95
CA TYR A 42 1.55 22.75 -1.09
C TYR A 42 0.84 22.36 0.21
N ARG A 43 -0.25 23.07 0.50
CA ARG A 43 -1.15 22.78 1.60
C ARG A 43 -2.59 22.92 1.13
N ALA A 44 -3.41 21.89 1.36
CA ALA A 44 -4.85 21.99 1.14
C ALA A 44 -5.55 22.78 2.26
N ASP A 45 -6.54 23.62 1.91
CA ASP A 45 -7.34 24.40 2.87
C ASP A 45 -8.15 23.52 3.85
N VAL A 46 -8.55 22.34 3.37
CA VAL A 46 -9.31 21.32 4.12
C VAL A 46 -8.48 20.04 4.15
N ASP A 47 -8.58 19.26 5.24
CA ASP A 47 -7.88 17.98 5.37
C ASP A 47 -8.27 17.02 4.24
N ARG A 48 -7.31 16.77 3.36
CA ARG A 48 -7.45 15.87 2.23
C ARG A 48 -6.17 15.07 2.11
N LYS A 49 -6.26 13.79 2.45
CA LYS A 49 -5.14 12.85 2.34
C LYS A 49 -4.55 12.87 0.94
N ILE A 50 -3.23 13.07 0.86
CA ILE A 50 -2.47 12.85 -0.37
C ILE A 50 -2.29 11.34 -0.54
N PHE A 51 -2.61 10.85 -1.73
CA PHE A 51 -2.50 9.43 -2.05
C PHE A 51 -1.06 9.01 -2.38
N PRO A 52 -0.71 7.72 -2.19
CA PRO A 52 0.64 7.20 -2.37
C PRO A 52 1.31 7.45 -3.74
N LYS A 53 0.53 7.63 -4.81
CA LYS A 53 1.03 7.72 -6.20
C LYS A 53 1.41 9.14 -6.62
N MET A 54 2.32 9.81 -5.91
CA MET A 54 2.90 11.07 -6.40
C MET A 54 3.86 10.78 -7.55
N GLN A 55 3.85 11.62 -8.59
CA GLN A 55 4.70 11.43 -9.77
C GLN A 55 5.33 12.75 -10.20
N LEU A 56 6.63 12.75 -10.48
CA LEU A 56 7.27 13.88 -11.14
C LEU A 56 6.80 13.97 -12.59
N ASP A 57 6.60 15.22 -13.03
CA ASP A 57 6.37 15.54 -14.43
C ASP A 57 7.52 14.99 -15.27
N GLN A 58 7.20 14.15 -16.27
CA GLN A 58 8.19 13.45 -17.09
C GLN A 58 8.78 14.36 -18.17
N ALA A 59 8.14 15.50 -18.48
CA ALA A 59 8.60 16.40 -19.52
C ALA A 59 9.68 17.36 -19.02
N ASP A 60 9.50 17.95 -17.84
CA ASP A 60 10.37 19.00 -17.32
C ASP A 60 10.97 18.70 -15.93
N HIS A 61 10.48 17.69 -15.21
CA HIS A 61 10.84 17.39 -13.82
C HIS A 61 10.71 18.59 -12.83
N LYS A 62 10.09 19.70 -13.24
CA LYS A 62 9.89 20.92 -12.45
C LYS A 62 8.60 20.90 -11.64
N HIS A 63 7.75 19.89 -11.86
CA HIS A 63 6.48 19.74 -11.16
C HIS A 63 6.28 18.32 -10.62
N VAL A 64 5.54 18.21 -9.53
CA VAL A 64 5.03 16.95 -8.99
C VAL A 64 3.51 16.94 -9.06
N TYR A 65 2.96 15.85 -9.60
CA TYR A 65 1.53 15.56 -9.60
C TYR A 65 1.15 14.91 -8.27
N VAL A 66 0.29 15.60 -7.53
CA VAL A 66 -0.17 15.24 -6.20
C VAL A 66 -1.63 14.77 -6.28
N PRO A 67 -1.90 13.47 -6.20
CA PRO A 67 -3.25 12.95 -6.23
C PRO A 67 -3.95 13.07 -4.86
N PHE A 68 -5.22 13.45 -4.91
CA PHE A 68 -6.19 13.41 -3.81
C PHE A 68 -7.40 12.55 -4.23
N LYS A 69 -8.35 12.34 -3.32
CA LYS A 69 -9.55 11.50 -3.56
C LYS A 69 -10.27 11.77 -4.90
N ASN A 70 -10.53 13.03 -5.22
CA ASN A 70 -11.33 13.44 -6.38
C ASN A 70 -10.63 14.49 -7.27
N GLN A 71 -9.33 14.72 -7.09
CA GLN A 71 -8.59 15.76 -7.83
C GLN A 71 -7.10 15.44 -7.88
N ILE A 72 -6.39 15.96 -8.89
CA ILE A 72 -4.92 15.95 -8.96
C ILE A 72 -4.44 17.40 -9.00
N LYS A 73 -3.40 17.72 -8.24
CA LYS A 73 -2.74 19.04 -8.29
C LYS A 73 -1.34 18.92 -8.85
N ARG A 74 -1.01 19.75 -9.84
CA ARG A 74 0.35 19.95 -10.33
C ARG A 74 1.01 21.02 -9.46
N VAL A 75 2.06 20.66 -8.73
CA VAL A 75 2.74 21.54 -7.76
C VAL A 75 4.20 21.70 -8.20
N PRO A 76 4.75 22.92 -8.26
CA PRO A 76 6.15 23.11 -8.61
C PRO A 76 7.08 22.52 -7.52
N VAL A 77 8.16 21.87 -7.93
CA VAL A 77 9.14 21.24 -7.01
C VAL A 77 9.98 22.26 -6.25
N SER A 78 10.03 23.50 -6.74
CA SER A 78 10.69 24.63 -6.10
C SER A 78 10.09 25.96 -6.57
N GLN A 79 10.30 27.02 -5.80
CA GLN A 79 9.86 28.39 -6.10
C GLN A 79 11.07 29.36 -6.16
N CYS A 80 12.06 29.03 -6.99
CA CYS A 80 13.34 29.76 -7.05
C CYS A 80 13.17 31.27 -7.33
N GLY A 81 12.18 31.66 -8.13
CA GLY A 81 11.91 33.07 -8.44
C GLY A 81 11.47 33.95 -7.27
N THR A 82 11.24 33.37 -6.08
CA THR A 82 10.97 34.14 -4.85
C THR A 82 12.23 34.79 -4.26
N TYR A 83 13.42 34.32 -4.64
CA TYR A 83 14.69 34.83 -4.16
C TYR A 83 15.22 35.95 -5.06
N LEU A 84 15.34 37.15 -4.50
CA LEU A 84 15.65 38.36 -5.25
C LEU A 84 17.14 38.64 -5.42
N ASN A 85 18.00 38.00 -4.61
CA ASN A 85 19.44 38.15 -4.68
C ASN A 85 20.15 36.80 -4.47
N VAL A 86 21.42 36.76 -4.82
CA VAL A 86 22.28 35.56 -4.74
C VAL A 86 22.37 34.97 -3.34
N GLN A 87 22.41 35.82 -2.31
CA GLN A 87 22.51 35.39 -0.93
C GLN A 87 21.23 34.66 -0.51
N ASP A 88 20.05 35.20 -0.84
CA ASP A 88 18.77 34.57 -0.53
C ASP A 88 18.57 33.26 -1.29
N CYS A 89 18.97 33.24 -2.58
CA CYS A 89 18.89 32.06 -3.44
C CYS A 89 19.76 30.92 -2.91
N TRP A 90 21.00 31.21 -2.49
CA TRP A 90 21.90 30.21 -1.91
C TRP A 90 21.48 29.79 -0.49
N SER A 91 21.05 30.73 0.34
CA SER A 91 20.64 30.45 1.74
C SER A 91 19.38 29.60 1.81
N ALA A 92 18.61 29.52 0.71
CA ALA A 92 17.49 28.61 0.59
C ALA A 92 17.89 27.12 0.68
N GLN A 93 19.16 26.78 0.40
CA GLN A 93 19.68 25.41 0.40
C GLN A 93 18.80 24.47 -0.44
N ASP A 94 18.33 24.95 -1.60
CA ASP A 94 17.42 24.19 -2.47
C ASP A 94 18.19 23.68 -3.71
N PRO A 95 18.35 22.35 -3.89
CA PRO A 95 19.18 21.78 -4.95
C PRO A 95 18.64 22.03 -6.36
N TYR A 96 17.36 22.39 -6.49
CA TYR A 96 16.75 22.74 -7.78
C TYR A 96 16.99 24.19 -8.21
N CYS A 97 17.45 25.05 -7.29
CA CYS A 97 17.65 26.46 -7.57
C CYS A 97 19.12 26.77 -7.90
N VAL A 98 19.30 27.55 -8.95
CA VAL A 98 20.58 28.16 -9.32
C VAL A 98 20.40 29.66 -9.49
N TRP A 99 21.46 30.40 -9.23
CA TRP A 99 21.53 31.81 -9.51
C TRP A 99 22.26 32.03 -10.84
N CYS A 100 21.57 32.66 -11.79
CA CYS A 100 22.06 32.90 -13.15
C CYS A 100 22.70 34.28 -13.25
N GLY A 101 24.03 34.33 -13.41
CA GLY A 101 24.80 35.57 -13.60
C GLY A 101 24.46 36.66 -12.59
N SER A 102 24.03 37.83 -13.07
CA SER A 102 23.55 38.94 -12.23
C SER A 102 22.04 39.19 -12.38
N THR A 103 21.26 38.22 -12.88
CA THR A 103 19.88 38.45 -13.33
C THR A 103 18.83 37.95 -12.34
N SER A 104 18.82 36.65 -12.00
CA SER A 104 17.78 36.07 -11.13
C SER A 104 18.10 34.65 -10.63
N CYS A 105 17.35 34.22 -9.61
CA CYS A 105 17.33 32.84 -9.13
C CYS A 105 16.28 32.02 -9.91
N THR A 106 16.67 30.92 -10.55
CA THR A 106 15.81 30.09 -11.42
C THR A 106 16.26 28.62 -11.41
N PHE A 107 15.62 27.76 -12.19
CA PHE A 107 16.11 26.40 -12.46
C PHE A 107 17.30 26.42 -13.43
N GLU A 108 18.18 25.43 -13.33
CA GLU A 108 19.39 25.35 -14.15
C GLU A 108 19.11 25.38 -15.65
N ASP A 109 18.13 24.61 -16.13
CA ASP A 109 17.77 24.56 -17.56
C ASP A 109 17.26 25.89 -18.12
N ASP A 110 16.75 26.78 -17.25
CA ASP A 110 16.24 28.10 -17.65
C ASP A 110 17.37 29.15 -17.71
N CYS A 111 18.59 28.77 -17.32
CA CYS A 111 19.78 29.58 -17.42
C CYS A 111 20.29 29.57 -18.88
N GLN A 112 19.87 30.55 -19.69
CA GLN A 112 20.15 30.63 -21.14
C GLN A 112 21.64 30.87 -21.47
N GLY A 113 22.51 29.89 -21.20
CA GLY A 113 23.95 29.94 -21.47
C GLY A 113 24.74 30.98 -20.66
N SER A 114 24.18 31.47 -19.55
CA SER A 114 24.88 32.33 -18.60
C SER A 114 25.57 31.49 -17.52
N ASP A 115 26.69 32.00 -16.98
CA ASP A 115 27.30 31.41 -15.77
C ASP A 115 26.23 31.24 -14.68
N TRP A 116 26.22 30.09 -14.03
CA TRP A 116 25.36 29.85 -12.88
C TRP A 116 26.16 29.43 -11.65
N LEU A 117 25.59 29.71 -10.48
CA LEU A 117 26.06 29.23 -9.19
C LEU A 117 24.92 28.57 -8.42
N SER A 118 25.25 27.53 -7.67
CA SER A 118 24.32 26.78 -6.83
C SER A 118 24.98 26.40 -5.50
N ILE A 119 24.23 25.72 -4.66
CA ILE A 119 24.67 25.23 -3.36
C ILE A 119 25.76 24.16 -3.51
N ALA A 120 26.51 23.91 -2.44
CA ALA A 120 27.53 22.86 -2.41
C ALA A 120 26.90 21.45 -2.44
N ASP A 121 27.74 20.43 -2.64
CA ASP A 121 27.33 19.02 -2.59
C ASP A 121 27.00 18.50 -1.17
N ASP A 122 27.28 19.32 -0.16
CA ASP A 122 26.97 19.09 1.23
C ASP A 122 26.35 20.33 1.87
N PHE A 123 25.67 20.13 2.99
CA PHE A 123 25.00 21.22 3.71
C PHE A 123 26.01 22.19 4.32
N GLN A 124 25.83 23.49 4.06
CA GLN A 124 26.73 24.54 4.53
C GLN A 124 25.96 25.69 5.17
N GLN A 125 26.46 26.21 6.29
CA GLN A 125 25.81 27.31 7.03
C GLN A 125 26.13 28.70 6.46
N GLU A 126 27.30 28.86 5.81
CA GLU A 126 27.71 30.11 5.18
C GLU A 126 28.28 29.85 3.78
N MET A 127 27.95 30.73 2.82
CA MET A 127 28.43 30.64 1.43
C MET A 127 29.94 30.82 1.31
N VAL A 128 30.52 31.63 2.20
CA VAL A 128 31.96 31.93 2.22
C VAL A 128 32.43 31.89 3.65
N SER A 129 33.31 30.95 3.97
CA SER A 129 33.94 30.85 5.28
C SER A 129 35.38 31.37 5.21
N TYR A 130 35.91 31.84 6.35
CA TYR A 130 37.29 32.30 6.42
C TYR A 130 37.97 31.90 7.72
N LYS A 131 39.28 31.69 7.66
CA LYS A 131 40.14 31.33 8.78
C LYS A 131 41.32 32.29 8.86
N VAL A 132 41.61 32.74 10.08
CA VAL A 132 42.77 33.57 10.42
C VAL A 132 43.82 32.67 11.04
N LEU A 133 44.89 32.43 10.30
CA LEU A 133 45.99 31.54 10.66
C LEU A 133 47.21 32.37 11.02
N LYS A 134 47.99 31.91 11.99
CA LYS A 134 49.30 32.49 12.30
C LYS A 134 50.35 31.41 12.24
N ASN A 135 51.33 31.58 11.35
CA ASN A 135 52.42 30.61 11.21
C ASN A 135 53.49 30.78 12.31
N SER A 136 54.46 29.86 12.34
CA SER A 136 55.56 29.87 13.31
C SER A 136 56.50 31.08 13.19
N THR A 137 56.54 31.76 12.04
CA THR A 137 57.31 33.00 11.82
C THR A 137 56.55 34.27 12.22
N GLY A 138 55.32 34.13 12.72
CA GLY A 138 54.48 35.24 13.19
C GLY A 138 53.70 35.98 12.09
N GLN A 139 53.75 35.50 10.84
CA GLN A 139 52.99 36.01 9.71
C GLN A 139 51.53 35.55 9.82
N VAL A 140 50.60 36.47 9.51
CA VAL A 140 49.16 36.21 9.55
C VAL A 140 48.67 35.93 8.13
N THR A 141 47.94 34.83 7.98
CA THR A 141 47.38 34.37 6.70
C THR A 141 45.87 34.29 6.83
N LEU A 142 45.18 34.92 5.88
CA LEU A 142 43.73 34.81 5.71
C LEU A 142 43.44 33.76 4.64
N SER A 143 42.80 32.67 5.03
CA SER A 143 42.33 31.61 4.15
C SER A 143 40.82 31.73 3.97
N ILE A 144 40.36 31.87 2.72
CA ILE A 144 38.96 31.98 2.31
C ILE A 144 38.58 30.69 1.60
N GLN A 145 37.43 30.13 1.96
CA GLN A 145 36.85 28.96 1.32
C GLN A 145 35.42 29.25 0.89
N THR A 146 35.11 29.04 -0.39
CA THR A 146 33.77 29.21 -0.95
C THR A 146 33.02 27.87 -0.97
N HIS A 147 31.78 27.88 -0.50
CA HIS A 147 30.92 26.71 -0.37
C HIS A 147 29.83 26.74 -1.45
N LEU A 148 30.27 26.59 -2.71
CA LEU A 148 29.45 26.79 -3.90
C LEU A 148 29.76 25.71 -4.94
N THR A 149 28.76 25.42 -5.78
CA THR A 149 28.95 24.70 -7.04
C THR A 149 28.73 25.69 -8.18
N VAL A 150 29.58 25.69 -9.19
CA VAL A 150 29.50 26.63 -10.31
C VAL A 150 29.62 25.90 -11.64
N GLY A 151 29.04 26.45 -12.71
CA GLY A 151 29.21 25.91 -14.06
C GLY A 151 30.67 25.98 -14.55
N GLU A 152 31.01 25.18 -15.57
CA GLU A 152 32.38 25.02 -16.06
C GLU A 152 33.05 26.34 -16.49
N GLU A 153 32.31 27.27 -17.10
CA GLU A 153 32.84 28.57 -17.54
C GLU A 153 33.26 29.46 -16.36
N ALA A 154 32.54 29.39 -15.23
CA ALA A 154 32.80 30.17 -14.03
C ALA A 154 34.08 29.72 -13.28
N LEU A 155 34.50 28.45 -13.43
CA LEU A 155 35.72 27.90 -12.84
C LEU A 155 36.98 28.58 -13.38
N SER A 156 36.96 28.99 -14.65
CA SER A 156 38.12 29.59 -15.35
C SER A 156 38.39 31.05 -14.96
N ASN A 157 37.39 31.74 -14.40
CA ASN A 157 37.41 33.19 -14.11
C ASN A 157 37.29 33.51 -12.61
N PHE A 158 37.67 32.58 -11.74
CA PHE A 158 37.65 32.78 -10.30
C PHE A 158 38.78 33.70 -9.82
N ALA A 159 38.44 34.79 -9.14
CA ALA A 159 39.42 35.71 -8.55
C ALA A 159 38.93 36.31 -7.23
N CYS A 160 39.87 36.48 -6.30
CA CYS A 160 39.63 37.12 -5.01
C CYS A 160 40.40 38.42 -4.91
N HIS A 161 39.69 39.52 -4.65
CA HIS A 161 40.28 40.82 -4.43
C HIS A 161 39.97 41.31 -3.01
N PHE A 162 41.03 41.61 -2.25
CA PHE A 162 40.92 42.10 -0.89
C PHE A 162 41.19 43.61 -0.88
N SER A 163 40.18 44.40 -0.51
CA SER A 163 40.30 45.86 -0.41
C SER A 163 40.20 46.33 1.04
N THR A 164 41.06 47.29 1.40
CA THR A 164 41.02 48.02 2.68
C THR A 164 41.07 49.52 2.42
N SER A 165 40.90 50.34 3.45
CA SER A 165 41.01 51.80 3.36
C SER A 165 42.43 52.31 3.09
N SER A 166 43.48 51.47 3.15
CA SER A 166 44.88 51.85 2.95
C SER A 166 45.70 50.76 2.24
N SER A 167 46.09 50.98 0.98
CA SER A 167 47.05 50.18 0.15
C SER A 167 46.84 48.63 0.08
N GLU A 168 47.66 47.95 -0.73
CA GLU A 168 47.56 46.50 -0.98
C GLU A 168 47.71 45.67 0.31
N LEU A 169 46.66 44.91 0.67
CA LEU A 169 46.62 44.10 1.90
C LEU A 169 47.48 42.84 1.80
N CYS A 170 47.47 42.18 0.64
CA CYS A 170 48.10 40.88 0.42
C CYS A 170 49.50 41.05 -0.18
N SER A 171 50.47 40.29 0.32
CA SER A 171 51.83 40.22 -0.21
C SER A 171 51.82 39.66 -1.65
N ARG A 172 52.79 40.09 -2.47
CA ARG A 172 53.04 39.51 -3.80
C ARG A 172 53.43 38.03 -3.78
N GLU A 173 53.81 37.52 -2.60
CA GLU A 173 54.07 36.09 -2.35
C GLU A 173 52.80 35.26 -2.11
N SER A 174 51.62 35.90 -2.11
CA SER A 174 50.35 35.18 -1.92
C SER A 174 50.08 34.22 -3.08
N PRO A 175 49.62 32.99 -2.82
CA PRO A 175 49.25 32.03 -3.86
C PRO A 175 48.20 32.60 -4.83
N ARG A 176 48.22 32.16 -6.09
CA ARG A 176 47.14 32.46 -7.04
C ARG A 176 45.83 31.85 -6.53
N SER A 177 44.74 32.61 -6.64
CA SER A 177 43.40 32.12 -6.31
C SER A 177 43.01 30.96 -7.22
N LEU A 178 42.56 29.86 -6.64
CA LEU A 178 42.15 28.63 -7.31
C LEU A 178 40.84 28.18 -6.69
N PHE A 179 39.78 28.06 -7.48
CA PHE A 179 38.47 27.65 -6.95
C PHE A 179 38.59 26.28 -6.24
N PRO A 180 38.04 26.09 -5.03
CA PRO A 180 37.15 26.99 -4.27
C PRO A 180 37.85 27.84 -3.17
N GLU A 181 39.18 28.01 -3.22
CA GLU A 181 39.97 28.62 -2.15
C GLU A 181 40.79 29.85 -2.57
N CYS A 182 40.89 30.82 -1.65
CA CYS A 182 41.74 31.99 -1.82
C CYS A 182 42.56 32.25 -0.57
N THR A 183 43.84 32.56 -0.75
CA THR A 183 44.75 32.84 0.36
C THR A 183 45.34 34.24 0.20
N CYS A 184 45.27 35.03 1.28
CA CYS A 184 45.90 36.35 1.38
C CYS A 184 46.90 36.32 2.53
N ILE A 185 48.18 36.44 2.21
CA ILE A 185 49.24 36.58 3.21
C ILE A 185 49.37 38.08 3.50
N LEU A 186 49.14 38.51 4.74
CA LEU A 186 49.15 39.94 5.06
C LEU A 186 50.56 40.53 4.92
N SER A 187 50.67 41.67 4.23
CA SER A 187 51.93 42.41 4.05
C SER A 187 52.48 42.99 5.36
N ASN A 188 51.62 43.20 6.36
CA ASN A 188 51.98 43.61 7.72
C ASN A 188 51.33 42.66 8.73
N SER A 189 52.12 42.09 9.65
CA SER A 189 51.65 41.12 10.65
C SER A 189 50.99 41.76 11.88
N ILE A 190 51.04 43.10 11.99
CA ILE A 190 50.43 43.85 13.10
C ILE A 190 49.01 44.28 12.72
N LEU A 191 48.02 43.68 13.40
CA LEU A 191 46.61 44.07 13.27
C LEU A 191 46.25 45.17 14.28
N PRO A 192 45.47 46.20 13.90
CA PRO A 192 45.02 47.24 14.83
C PRO A 192 44.13 46.67 15.94
N ALA A 193 44.20 47.25 17.15
CA ALA A 193 43.40 46.83 18.30
C ALA A 193 41.88 46.95 18.06
N GLU A 194 41.44 47.89 17.21
CA GLU A 194 40.01 48.06 16.85
C GLU A 194 39.52 47.05 15.77
N GLY A 195 40.43 46.27 15.20
CA GLY A 195 40.21 45.37 14.07
C GLY A 195 40.32 46.06 12.70
N LEU A 196 40.84 45.34 11.71
CA LEU A 196 40.95 45.79 10.33
C LEU A 196 39.72 45.37 9.52
N ARG A 197 39.02 46.34 8.94
CA ARG A 197 37.91 46.08 8.00
C ARG A 197 38.47 45.74 6.62
N VAL A 198 38.11 44.57 6.10
CA VAL A 198 38.52 44.06 4.81
C VAL A 198 37.29 43.73 3.99
N VAL A 199 37.16 44.34 2.82
CA VAL A 199 36.11 43.97 1.87
C VAL A 199 36.68 42.95 0.91
N LEU A 200 36.20 41.71 1.03
CA LEU A 200 36.47 40.62 0.11
C LEU A 200 35.52 40.75 -1.08
N LYS A 201 36.07 40.92 -2.28
CA LYS A 201 35.33 40.86 -3.55
C LYS A 201 35.71 39.58 -4.28
N LEU A 202 34.76 38.66 -4.41
CA LEU A 202 34.89 37.44 -5.19
C LEU A 202 34.32 37.69 -6.58
N ARG A 203 35.06 37.26 -7.60
CA ARG A 203 34.57 37.16 -8.97
C ARG A 203 34.43 35.68 -9.31
N LEU A 204 33.23 35.28 -9.72
CA LEU A 204 32.87 33.93 -10.15
C LEU A 204 32.21 34.06 -11.53
N GLY A 205 33.00 33.91 -12.59
CA GLY A 205 32.57 34.23 -13.95
C GLY A 205 32.12 35.70 -14.07
N THR A 206 30.85 35.91 -14.38
CA THR A 206 30.15 37.21 -14.43
C THR A 206 29.57 37.68 -13.10
N THR A 207 29.51 36.83 -12.08
CA THR A 207 28.93 37.17 -10.78
C THR A 207 29.98 37.79 -9.85
N HIS A 208 29.60 38.89 -9.18
CA HIS A 208 30.43 39.56 -8.19
C HIS A 208 29.81 39.46 -6.81
N LEU A 209 30.53 38.87 -5.86
CA LEU A 209 30.12 38.81 -4.45
C LEU A 209 31.02 39.70 -3.62
N SER A 210 30.44 40.44 -2.69
CA SER A 210 31.19 41.23 -1.71
C SER A 210 30.82 40.81 -0.30
N LYS A 211 31.82 40.47 0.53
CA LYS A 211 31.66 40.19 1.95
C LYS A 211 32.59 41.10 2.74
N GLU A 212 32.04 41.80 3.74
CA GLU A 212 32.84 42.58 4.67
C GLU A 212 33.33 41.67 5.81
N LEU A 213 34.63 41.68 6.06
CA LEU A 213 35.32 40.90 7.06
C LEU A 213 35.94 41.86 8.08
N LYS A 214 35.82 41.54 9.37
CA LYS A 214 36.52 42.26 10.43
C LYS A 214 37.66 41.41 10.97
N LEU A 215 38.87 41.62 10.46
CA LEU A 215 40.06 40.91 10.91
C LEU A 215 40.52 41.49 12.24
N SER A 216 40.49 40.67 13.28
CA SER A 216 41.03 41.03 14.59
C SER A 216 42.13 40.04 14.95
N ASN A 217 43.10 40.45 15.76
CA ASN A 217 44.04 39.52 16.32
C ASN A 217 43.26 38.59 17.28
N CYS A 218 43.23 37.29 16.98
CA CYS A 218 42.47 36.31 17.75
C CYS A 218 42.84 36.31 19.24
N SER A 219 44.08 36.71 19.58
CA SER A 219 44.56 36.80 20.97
C SER A 219 44.02 38.01 21.75
N ASP A 220 43.46 39.01 21.06
CA ASP A 220 42.91 40.22 21.67
C ASP A 220 41.42 40.09 22.03
N ILE A 221 40.76 39.01 21.59
CA ILE A 221 39.38 38.66 21.94
C ILE A 221 39.41 38.00 23.33
N LYS A 222 39.31 38.82 24.38
CA LYS A 222 39.37 38.43 25.79
C LYS A 222 38.06 38.73 26.53
N GLY A 223 37.71 37.88 27.49
CA GLY A 223 36.53 38.02 28.34
C GLY A 223 36.30 36.73 29.14
N GLU A 224 35.23 36.68 29.94
CA GLU A 224 34.85 35.44 30.60
C GLU A 224 34.47 34.37 29.55
N PRO A 225 34.89 33.11 29.75
CA PRO A 225 34.59 32.01 28.84
C PRO A 225 33.08 31.73 28.91
N THR A 226 32.33 32.43 28.08
CA THR A 226 30.89 32.29 27.89
C THR A 226 30.61 31.75 26.50
N SER A 227 29.43 31.17 26.30
CA SER A 227 29.00 30.70 24.97
C SER A 227 28.96 31.85 23.95
N VAL A 228 28.67 33.07 24.41
CA VAL A 228 28.65 34.30 23.60
C VAL A 228 30.05 34.66 23.12
N LEU A 229 31.05 34.69 24.02
CA LEU A 229 32.43 34.99 23.66
C LEU A 229 33.02 33.94 22.72
N CYS A 230 32.68 32.67 22.93
CA CYS A 230 33.09 31.57 22.07
C CYS A 230 32.55 31.71 20.64
N ARG A 231 31.25 31.97 20.48
CA ARG A 231 30.63 32.22 19.17
C ARG A 231 31.24 33.43 18.47
N GLN A 232 31.52 34.49 19.22
CA GLN A 232 32.19 35.68 18.70
C GLN A 232 33.59 35.38 18.16
N CYS A 233 34.38 34.58 18.89
CA CYS A 233 35.71 34.14 18.47
C CYS A 233 35.65 33.36 17.13
N ILE A 234 34.80 32.33 17.06
CA ILE A 234 34.72 31.48 15.87
C ILE A 234 34.22 32.27 14.65
N LYS A 235 33.24 33.17 14.84
CA LYS A 235 32.72 34.05 13.77
C LYS A 235 33.77 35.02 13.21
N THR A 236 34.81 35.35 13.98
CA THR A 236 35.96 36.15 13.51
C THR A 236 37.02 35.36 12.74
N GLY A 237 36.76 34.08 12.43
CA GLY A 237 37.69 33.19 11.73
C GLY A 237 38.79 32.63 12.62
N CYS A 238 38.63 32.71 13.94
CA CYS A 238 39.57 32.23 14.96
C CYS A 238 39.15 30.84 15.51
N GLY A 239 40.02 30.19 16.27
CA GLY A 239 39.74 28.91 16.94
C GLY A 239 39.56 29.07 18.45
N TRP A 240 38.69 28.25 19.05
CA TRP A 240 38.48 28.24 20.49
C TRP A 240 39.39 27.24 21.21
N SER A 241 40.03 27.67 22.30
CA SER A 241 40.89 26.85 23.16
C SER A 241 40.28 26.69 24.56
N THR A 242 40.90 25.89 25.43
CA THR A 242 40.38 25.57 26.78
C THR A 242 40.14 26.78 27.69
N SER A 243 40.75 27.95 27.39
CA SER A 243 40.66 29.15 28.23
C SER A 243 40.42 30.46 27.45
N GLY A 244 40.06 30.41 26.17
CA GLY A 244 39.76 31.62 25.38
C GLY A 244 40.00 31.50 23.87
N CYS A 245 39.92 32.63 23.17
CA CYS A 245 40.08 32.72 21.73
C CYS A 245 41.56 32.62 21.30
N SER A 246 41.82 31.91 20.20
CA SER A 246 43.16 31.63 19.65
C SER A 246 43.14 31.61 18.13
N PHE A 247 44.28 31.60 17.46
CA PHE A 247 44.31 31.49 15.99
C PHE A 247 43.74 30.14 15.53
N ALA A 248 43.17 30.06 14.32
CA ALA A 248 42.42 28.89 13.87
C ALA A 248 43.25 27.59 13.77
N ASN A 249 44.57 27.68 13.70
CA ASN A 249 45.49 26.54 13.76
C ASN A 249 45.86 26.08 15.19
N GLN A 250 45.41 26.79 16.22
CA GLN A 250 45.76 26.58 17.63
C GLN A 250 44.53 26.25 18.50
N GLY A 251 43.33 26.28 17.94
CA GLY A 251 42.08 25.99 18.63
C GLY A 251 41.06 25.35 17.70
N VAL A 252 39.95 24.89 18.26
CA VAL A 252 38.87 24.24 17.50
C VAL A 252 37.97 25.30 16.89
N GLY A 253 37.84 25.31 15.57
CA GLY A 253 37.05 26.30 14.82
C GLY A 253 35.58 25.93 14.59
N ASN A 254 34.99 25.06 15.42
CA ASN A 254 33.59 24.60 15.28
C ASN A 254 32.72 25.09 16.44
N ASP A 255 31.54 25.61 16.11
CA ASP A 255 30.56 26.18 17.06
C ASP A 255 30.04 25.16 18.10
N SER A 256 30.21 23.86 17.86
CA SER A 256 29.89 22.79 18.82
C SER A 256 30.62 22.93 20.16
N VAL A 257 31.78 23.57 20.17
CA VAL A 257 32.57 23.84 21.39
C VAL A 257 31.89 24.89 22.27
N CYS A 258 31.16 25.83 21.66
CA CYS A 258 30.51 26.94 22.35
C CYS A 258 29.21 26.57 23.04
N GLN A 259 28.62 25.41 22.74
CA GLN A 259 27.40 24.92 23.36
C GLN A 259 27.59 24.47 24.82
N LYS A 260 28.83 24.27 25.26
CA LYS A 260 29.17 23.77 26.60
C LYS A 260 29.41 24.86 27.66
N LEU A 261 29.20 26.14 27.34
CA LEU A 261 29.49 27.27 28.25
C LEU A 261 28.20 28.00 28.68
N GLU A 262 28.07 28.29 29.98
CA GLU A 262 26.90 28.98 30.56
C GLU A 262 26.82 30.47 30.16
N SER A 263 25.60 31.01 30.06
CA SER A 263 25.30 32.40 29.67
C SER A 263 25.16 33.32 30.90
N GLY A 264 26.08 34.27 31.09
CA GLY A 264 26.21 35.10 32.30
C GLY A 264 25.30 36.35 32.39
N ILE A 265 23.98 36.23 32.23
CA ILE A 265 23.04 37.34 32.52
C ILE A 265 21.90 36.85 33.42
N ASN A 266 21.70 37.49 34.57
CA ASN A 266 20.71 37.11 35.60
C ASN A 266 19.31 37.69 35.28
N PHE A 267 18.52 36.98 34.49
CA PHE A 267 17.06 37.14 34.47
C PHE A 267 16.40 36.01 35.25
N SER A 268 15.29 36.29 35.94
CA SER A 268 14.46 35.25 36.54
C SER A 268 13.92 34.34 35.42
N ARG A 269 14.23 33.04 35.48
CA ARG A 269 13.81 32.09 34.43
C ARG A 269 12.28 32.03 34.35
N PRO A 270 11.67 32.36 33.20
CA PRO A 270 10.22 32.28 33.04
C PRO A 270 9.79 30.82 32.84
N GLU A 271 8.65 30.45 33.42
CA GLU A 271 8.07 29.11 33.30
C GLU A 271 6.64 29.21 32.76
N ILE A 272 6.33 28.41 31.73
CA ILE A 272 5.01 28.40 31.09
C ILE A 272 4.16 27.31 31.74
N SER A 273 2.98 27.67 32.24
CA SER A 273 2.01 26.71 32.80
C SER A 273 0.98 26.25 31.76
N SER A 274 0.50 27.16 30.91
CA SER A 274 -0.50 26.84 29.88
C SER A 274 -0.59 27.91 28.79
N ILE A 275 -1.06 27.49 27.61
CA ILE A 275 -1.51 28.38 26.53
C ILE A 275 -2.97 28.04 26.23
N THR A 276 -3.82 29.06 26.13
CA THR A 276 -5.25 28.86 25.85
C THR A 276 -5.75 29.82 24.77
N PRO A 277 -6.31 29.30 23.66
CA PRO A 277 -6.31 27.88 23.27
C PRO A 277 -4.91 27.43 22.77
N ASN A 278 -4.64 26.14 22.87
CA ASN A 278 -3.46 25.48 22.32
C ASN A 278 -3.68 24.91 20.90
N GLU A 279 -4.93 24.89 20.42
CA GLU A 279 -5.28 24.51 19.03
C GLU A 279 -5.81 25.73 18.27
N VAL A 280 -5.30 25.94 17.05
CA VAL A 280 -5.69 27.05 16.18
C VAL A 280 -5.81 26.61 14.73
N SER A 281 -6.51 27.39 13.91
CA SER A 281 -6.42 27.24 12.46
C SER A 281 -5.06 27.73 11.95
N PHE A 282 -4.63 27.29 10.76
CA PHE A 282 -3.43 27.80 10.09
C PHE A 282 -3.45 29.32 9.82
N TYR A 283 -4.62 29.97 9.89
CA TYR A 283 -4.75 31.43 9.88
C TYR A 283 -4.31 32.12 11.19
N GLY A 284 -3.99 31.34 12.22
CA GLY A 284 -3.65 31.80 13.55
C GLY A 284 -4.87 32.13 14.40
N ARG A 285 -4.64 32.90 15.46
CA ARG A 285 -5.70 33.33 16.39
C ARG A 285 -5.34 34.63 17.11
N ASN A 286 -6.34 35.47 17.31
CA ASN A 286 -6.20 36.70 18.07
C ASN A 286 -6.52 36.48 19.57
N HIS A 287 -5.87 37.25 20.46
CA HIS A 287 -6.13 37.26 21.92
C HIS A 287 -5.85 35.93 22.64
N VAL A 288 -4.68 35.35 22.39
CA VAL A 288 -4.26 34.10 23.03
C VAL A 288 -3.64 34.41 24.38
N VAL A 289 -4.01 33.64 25.41
CA VAL A 289 -3.52 33.85 26.78
C VAL A 289 -2.49 32.78 27.13
N LEU A 290 -1.30 33.21 27.51
CA LEU A 290 -0.25 32.37 28.08
C LEU A 290 -0.16 32.65 29.58
N SER A 291 -0.27 31.60 30.40
CA SER A 291 -0.15 31.67 31.86
C SER A 291 1.14 31.00 32.32
N GLY A 292 1.72 31.47 33.42
CA GLY A 292 2.99 30.97 33.94
C GLY A 292 3.53 31.75 35.13
N TYR A 293 4.83 31.60 35.40
CA TYR A 293 5.57 32.28 36.47
C TYR A 293 6.75 33.08 35.90
N ASN A 294 7.16 34.13 36.60
CA ASN A 294 8.29 35.01 36.23
C ASN A 294 8.20 35.58 34.81
N LEU A 295 6.99 35.92 34.33
CA LEU A 295 6.78 36.39 32.96
C LEU A 295 7.00 37.90 32.80
N SER A 296 7.35 38.64 33.85
CA SER A 296 7.42 40.11 33.87
C SER A 296 8.28 40.70 32.76
N ASP A 297 9.41 40.06 32.47
CA ASP A 297 10.42 40.58 31.54
C ASP A 297 10.28 40.02 30.12
N VAL A 298 9.23 39.23 29.86
CA VAL A 298 8.96 38.68 28.53
C VAL A 298 8.56 39.79 27.57
N THR A 299 9.28 39.89 26.45
CA THR A 299 9.07 40.92 25.42
C THR A 299 8.24 40.42 24.24
N ARG A 300 8.42 39.15 23.87
CA ARG A 300 7.79 38.51 22.71
C ARG A 300 7.67 37.01 22.91
N VAL A 301 6.79 36.38 22.17
CA VAL A 301 6.59 34.93 22.12
C VAL A 301 7.12 34.42 20.79
N ARG A 302 7.99 33.42 20.82
CA ARG A 302 8.56 32.79 19.63
C ARG A 302 7.86 31.46 19.38
N ILE A 303 7.42 31.24 18.14
CA ILE A 303 6.63 30.11 17.69
C ILE A 303 7.36 29.49 16.50
N GLN A 304 7.66 28.20 16.57
CA GLN A 304 8.49 27.51 15.59
C GLN A 304 7.99 26.07 15.39
N ALA A 305 7.80 25.64 14.14
CA ALA A 305 7.49 24.23 13.89
C ALA A 305 8.72 23.38 14.19
N ASP A 306 8.53 22.11 14.56
CA ASP A 306 9.66 21.17 14.74
C ASP A 306 10.54 21.04 13.48
N MET A 307 9.95 21.33 12.33
CA MET A 307 10.58 21.26 11.01
C MET A 307 10.82 22.64 10.37
N ASP A 308 10.54 23.75 11.06
CA ASP A 308 10.72 25.10 10.49
C ASP A 308 12.00 25.73 11.03
N CYS A 309 12.86 26.21 10.13
CA CYS A 309 14.14 26.79 10.47
C CYS A 309 14.08 28.28 10.80
N SER A 310 12.96 28.94 10.48
CA SER A 310 12.77 30.38 10.70
C SER A 310 11.66 30.60 11.71
N PRO A 311 11.98 30.88 12.99
CA PRO A 311 10.96 31.05 14.00
C PRO A 311 10.16 32.35 13.78
N GLN A 312 8.85 32.29 13.99
CA GLN A 312 7.98 33.46 13.98
C GLN A 312 7.93 34.09 15.37
N GLU A 313 7.98 35.41 15.47
CA GLU A 313 7.91 36.12 16.75
C GLU A 313 6.67 37.03 16.81
N SER A 314 6.00 37.01 17.96
CA SER A 314 4.79 37.79 18.22
C SER A 314 4.97 38.68 19.44
N PRO A 315 4.72 40.00 19.34
CA PRO A 315 4.86 40.91 20.46
C PRO A 315 3.79 40.64 21.54
N VAL A 316 4.16 40.86 22.80
CA VAL A 316 3.24 40.78 23.95
C VAL A 316 2.51 42.12 24.10
N TRP A 317 1.19 42.08 24.29
CA TRP A 317 0.35 43.29 24.39
C TRP A 317 -0.16 43.58 25.80
N ASN A 318 -0.27 42.56 26.64
CA ASN A 318 -0.69 42.69 28.03
C ASN A 318 0.12 41.69 28.86
N ASN A 319 0.82 42.14 29.90
CA ASN A 319 1.68 41.30 30.74
C ASN A 319 1.47 41.66 32.21
N THR A 320 1.03 40.68 32.99
CA THR A 320 0.76 40.80 34.42
C THR A 320 1.83 40.13 35.29
N GLY A 321 2.90 39.62 34.69
CA GLY A 321 3.94 38.81 35.35
C GLY A 321 3.56 37.34 35.56
N VAL A 322 2.27 37.01 35.52
CA VAL A 322 1.73 35.63 35.62
C VAL A 322 0.86 35.23 34.43
N LYS A 323 0.32 36.21 33.70
CA LYS A 323 -0.40 36.01 32.44
C LYS A 323 0.02 37.05 31.44
N LEU A 324 0.21 36.62 30.21
CA LEU A 324 0.43 37.50 29.08
C LEU A 324 -0.51 37.20 27.91
N THR A 325 -0.79 38.22 27.10
CA THR A 325 -1.63 38.10 25.90
C THR A 325 -0.82 38.47 24.66
N PHE A 326 -0.94 37.64 23.64
CA PHE A 326 -0.24 37.80 22.37
C PHE A 326 -1.13 37.28 21.22
N ARG A 327 -0.63 37.40 20.00
CA ARG A 327 -1.28 36.87 18.81
C ARG A 327 -0.54 35.66 18.27
N ILE A 328 -1.29 34.63 17.87
CA ILE A 328 -0.71 33.56 17.06
C ILE A 328 -0.81 33.97 15.58
N PRO A 329 0.33 34.19 14.88
CA PRO A 329 0.36 34.51 13.45
C PRO A 329 -0.10 33.33 12.58
N SER A 330 -0.33 33.59 11.29
CA SER A 330 -0.60 32.53 10.32
C SER A 330 0.66 31.73 10.00
N ALA A 331 0.50 30.41 9.88
CA ALA A 331 1.58 29.50 9.52
C ALA A 331 1.45 29.04 8.06
N ASP A 332 2.57 28.60 7.46
CA ASP A 332 2.61 27.99 6.12
C ASP A 332 2.44 26.47 6.14
N SER A 333 2.59 25.86 7.33
CA SER A 333 2.40 24.44 7.59
C SER A 333 1.30 24.19 8.64
N LYS A 334 0.86 22.92 8.76
CA LYS A 334 -0.02 22.40 9.80
C LYS A 334 0.80 21.52 10.76
N GLY A 335 0.24 21.21 11.92
CA GLY A 335 0.84 20.35 12.94
C GLY A 335 1.39 21.12 14.15
N LEU A 336 2.24 20.45 14.94
CA LEU A 336 2.73 20.95 16.22
C LEU A 336 3.88 21.95 16.05
N PHE A 337 3.72 23.11 16.70
CA PHE A 337 4.71 24.16 16.79
C PHE A 337 5.13 24.35 18.24
N LYS A 338 6.42 24.37 18.49
CA LYS A 338 7.02 24.73 19.77
C LYS A 338 6.91 26.21 20.01
N VAL A 339 6.69 26.57 21.27
CA VAL A 339 6.52 27.93 21.73
C VAL A 339 7.37 28.16 22.95
N CYS A 340 8.10 29.27 22.92
CA CYS A 340 8.86 29.78 24.05
C CYS A 340 8.64 31.28 24.21
N VAL A 341 8.86 31.75 25.43
CA VAL A 341 8.86 33.19 25.74
C VAL A 341 10.26 33.74 25.61
N VAL A 342 10.39 34.94 25.05
CA VAL A 342 11.68 35.56 24.75
C VAL A 342 11.92 36.78 25.63
N LEU A 343 13.06 36.75 26.32
CA LEU A 343 13.53 37.82 27.19
C LEU A 343 14.25 38.94 26.38
N PRO A 344 14.57 40.10 26.99
CA PRO A 344 15.20 41.21 26.29
C PRO A 344 16.59 40.87 25.74
N ASP A 345 17.29 39.91 26.35
CA ASP A 345 18.57 39.37 25.88
C ASP A 345 18.45 38.42 24.68
N GLY A 346 17.21 38.11 24.25
CA GLY A 346 16.93 37.21 23.14
C GLY A 346 16.92 35.72 23.51
N SER A 347 17.13 35.37 24.78
CA SER A 347 17.02 34.00 25.26
C SER A 347 15.55 33.53 25.25
N CYS A 348 15.35 32.27 24.88
CA CYS A 348 14.06 31.64 24.64
C CYS A 348 13.83 30.55 25.67
N HIS A 349 12.74 30.65 26.44
CA HIS A 349 12.49 29.83 27.62
C HIS A 349 11.08 29.21 27.58
N GLY A 350 10.97 27.97 28.04
CA GLY A 350 9.74 27.17 27.96
C GLY A 350 9.68 26.31 26.70
N ASN A 351 8.89 25.24 26.78
CA ASN A 351 8.75 24.24 25.71
C ASN A 351 7.29 23.73 25.68
N THR A 352 6.37 24.65 25.41
CA THR A 352 4.96 24.29 25.21
C THR A 352 4.67 24.22 23.73
N THR A 353 3.57 23.59 23.34
CA THR A 353 3.21 23.42 21.92
C THR A 353 1.87 24.06 21.60
N ILE A 354 1.72 24.48 20.34
CA ILE A 354 0.47 24.89 19.71
C ILE A 354 0.26 24.02 18.47
N ASP A 355 -0.96 23.53 18.27
CA ASP A 355 -1.32 22.76 17.08
C ASP A 355 -2.01 23.64 16.04
N TYR A 356 -1.40 23.75 14.85
CA TYR A 356 -1.96 24.45 13.71
C TYR A 356 -2.75 23.47 12.83
N MET A 357 -4.06 23.65 12.77
CA MET A 357 -4.99 22.78 12.06
C MET A 357 -5.56 23.43 10.79
N SER A 358 -6.42 22.69 10.09
CA SER A 358 -7.09 23.15 8.87
C SER A 358 -7.96 24.41 9.04
N SER A 359 -8.31 25.03 7.91
CA SER A 359 -9.32 26.10 7.89
C SER A 359 -10.67 25.53 8.32
N PRO A 360 -11.46 26.27 9.12
CA PRO A 360 -12.87 25.92 9.29
C PRO A 360 -13.59 25.96 7.96
N SER A 361 -14.54 25.03 7.81
CA SER A 361 -15.46 25.01 6.68
C SER A 361 -16.87 24.73 7.16
N CYS A 362 -17.84 25.49 6.63
CA CYS A 362 -19.27 25.35 6.93
C CYS A 362 -19.95 24.71 5.73
N THR A 363 -20.39 23.46 5.91
CA THR A 363 -20.97 22.63 4.84
C THR A 363 -22.48 22.66 4.86
N ASN A 364 -23.10 22.77 6.04
CA ASN A 364 -24.53 22.78 6.19
C ASN A 364 -24.99 23.67 7.36
N ILE A 365 -26.25 24.10 7.30
CA ILE A 365 -26.92 24.89 8.33
C ILE A 365 -28.21 24.16 8.66
N THR A 366 -28.45 23.85 9.94
CA THR A 366 -29.65 23.11 10.36
C THR A 366 -30.29 23.75 11.59
N PRO A 367 -31.57 24.17 11.49
CA PRO A 367 -32.36 24.27 10.27
C PRO A 367 -31.85 25.38 9.34
N SER A 368 -31.95 25.20 8.01
CA SER A 368 -31.61 26.24 7.00
C SER A 368 -32.73 27.26 6.80
N ILE A 369 -33.83 27.07 7.53
CA ILE A 369 -35.05 27.84 7.43
C ILE A 369 -35.39 28.36 8.83
N THR A 370 -35.76 29.63 8.95
CA THR A 370 -36.14 30.25 10.23
C THR A 370 -37.40 31.12 10.08
N TRP A 371 -38.04 31.39 11.19
CA TRP A 371 -39.16 32.32 11.28
C TRP A 371 -38.67 33.76 11.46
N ILE A 372 -39.45 34.73 10.96
CA ILE A 372 -39.07 36.14 10.85
C ILE A 372 -38.81 36.82 12.20
N SER A 373 -39.52 36.38 13.25
CA SER A 373 -39.33 36.85 14.63
C SER A 373 -37.96 36.50 15.23
N GLY A 374 -37.13 35.68 14.54
CA GLY A 374 -35.78 35.32 14.97
C GLY A 374 -35.76 34.36 16.17
N LYS A 375 -34.60 34.19 16.81
CA LYS A 375 -34.43 33.31 18.00
C LYS A 375 -34.66 31.81 17.78
N ARG A 376 -34.78 31.36 16.52
CA ARG A 376 -34.62 29.94 16.22
C ARG A 376 -33.18 29.53 16.48
N ASN A 377 -32.98 28.41 17.16
CA ASN A 377 -31.65 27.88 17.42
C ASN A 377 -31.09 27.26 16.14
N ILE A 378 -30.07 27.89 15.54
CA ILE A 378 -29.44 27.45 14.30
C ILE A 378 -28.12 26.78 14.62
N THR A 379 -27.92 25.57 14.10
CA THR A 379 -26.66 24.83 14.25
C THR A 379 -25.87 24.88 12.94
N LEU A 380 -24.64 25.38 13.02
CA LEU A 380 -23.69 25.28 11.91
C LEU A 380 -23.01 23.91 11.96
N ILE A 381 -23.03 23.21 10.83
CA ILE A 381 -22.42 21.90 10.66
C ILE A 381 -21.26 22.05 9.68
N GLY A 382 -20.11 21.55 10.08
CA GLY A 382 -18.89 21.78 9.36
C GLY A 382 -17.69 21.07 9.98
N SER A 383 -16.50 21.50 9.57
CA SER A 383 -15.26 21.03 10.16
C SER A 383 -14.50 22.21 10.77
N HIS A 384 -13.79 21.95 11.88
CA HIS A 384 -12.94 22.91 12.56
C HIS A 384 -13.63 24.21 13.03
N LEU A 385 -14.96 24.19 13.21
CA LEU A 385 -15.75 25.37 13.57
C LEU A 385 -15.38 25.96 14.95
N GLN A 386 -14.65 25.23 15.79
CA GLN A 386 -14.10 25.74 17.06
C GLN A 386 -13.08 26.89 16.89
N PHE A 387 -12.57 27.11 15.67
CA PHE A 387 -11.66 28.24 15.37
C PHE A 387 -12.38 29.51 14.95
N VAL A 388 -13.71 29.45 14.76
CA VAL A 388 -14.50 30.62 14.38
C VAL A 388 -14.62 31.56 15.59
N GLU A 389 -14.18 32.80 15.45
CA GLU A 389 -14.29 33.83 16.48
C GLU A 389 -15.65 34.52 16.44
N ARG A 390 -16.21 34.74 15.24
CA ARG A 390 -17.48 35.44 15.01
C ARG A 390 -18.23 34.91 13.80
N VAL A 391 -19.56 34.94 13.87
CA VAL A 391 -20.46 34.70 12.73
C VAL A 391 -21.08 36.02 12.30
N VAL A 392 -21.13 36.25 10.98
CA VAL A 392 -21.63 37.48 10.38
C VAL A 392 -22.73 37.12 9.38
N HIS A 393 -23.89 37.76 9.52
CA HIS A 393 -25.01 37.64 8.58
C HIS A 393 -24.96 38.78 7.57
N SER A 394 -25.17 38.49 6.29
CA SER A 394 -25.28 39.50 5.23
C SER A 394 -26.61 40.27 5.32
N HIS A 395 -26.69 41.26 6.21
CA HIS A 395 -27.79 42.22 6.33
C HIS A 395 -27.31 43.64 5.97
N ASP A 396 -28.25 44.59 5.81
CA ASP A 396 -27.96 46.02 5.63
C ASP A 396 -27.17 46.62 6.83
N HIS A 397 -27.19 45.95 7.99
CA HIS A 397 -26.30 46.19 9.14
C HIS A 397 -25.52 44.90 9.49
N LEU A 398 -24.19 44.96 9.50
CA LEU A 398 -23.32 43.83 9.86
C LEU A 398 -23.50 43.45 11.33
N GLN A 399 -24.41 42.50 11.61
CA GLN A 399 -24.62 41.99 12.96
C GLN A 399 -23.62 40.87 13.24
N GLU A 400 -22.68 41.12 14.16
CA GLU A 400 -21.68 40.12 14.58
C GLU A 400 -22.18 39.37 15.81
N VAL A 401 -22.29 38.05 15.71
CA VAL A 401 -22.57 37.19 16.86
C VAL A 401 -21.24 36.64 17.37
N ARG A 402 -20.88 36.97 18.62
CA ARG A 402 -19.79 36.29 19.32
C ARG A 402 -20.24 34.89 19.68
N VAL A 403 -19.43 33.90 19.35
CA VAL A 403 -19.75 32.51 19.61
C VAL A 403 -18.69 31.94 20.54
N ASN A 404 -19.14 31.28 21.60
CA ASN A 404 -18.26 30.55 22.51
C ASN A 404 -18.21 29.10 22.04
N THR A 405 -17.26 28.78 21.17
CA THR A 405 -17.20 27.51 20.44
C THR A 405 -16.24 26.54 21.11
N PHE A 406 -16.77 25.50 21.76
CA PHE A 406 -15.99 24.40 22.35
C PHE A 406 -16.27 23.04 21.69
N TYR A 407 -17.11 23.00 20.65
CA TYR A 407 -17.62 21.76 20.06
C TYR A 407 -17.54 21.78 18.52
N LYS A 408 -17.55 20.59 17.90
CA LYS A 408 -17.47 20.38 16.44
C LYS A 408 -18.57 21.10 15.66
N ASN A 409 -19.75 21.21 16.27
CA ASN A 409 -20.87 22.02 15.82
C ASN A 409 -21.21 23.00 16.94
N PHE A 410 -21.57 24.23 16.60
CA PHE A 410 -22.10 25.16 17.57
C PHE A 410 -23.45 25.68 17.12
N SER A 411 -24.30 25.96 18.09
CA SER A 411 -25.61 26.53 17.85
C SER A 411 -25.65 27.97 18.36
N TYR A 412 -26.33 28.82 17.62
CA TYR A 412 -26.56 30.21 17.99
C TYR A 412 -27.97 30.63 17.58
N ASN A 413 -28.49 31.65 18.25
CA ASN A 413 -29.81 32.16 17.94
C ASN A 413 -29.76 33.03 16.69
N ALA A 414 -30.60 32.69 15.70
CA ALA A 414 -30.79 33.50 14.51
C ALA A 414 -31.21 34.94 14.91
N PRO A 415 -30.65 35.99 14.28
CA PRO A 415 -31.15 37.35 14.44
C PRO A 415 -32.57 37.48 13.86
N ALA A 416 -33.32 38.50 14.27
CA ALA A 416 -34.60 38.83 13.64
C ALA A 416 -34.35 39.53 12.30
N ALA A 417 -35.21 39.30 11.30
CA ALA A 417 -35.10 39.90 9.97
C ALA A 417 -36.23 40.91 9.71
N GLU A 418 -35.93 41.99 8.99
CA GLU A 418 -36.92 43.06 8.71
C GLU A 418 -37.73 42.83 7.42
N LYS A 419 -37.30 41.92 6.53
CA LYS A 419 -37.94 41.64 5.23
C LYS A 419 -38.35 40.17 5.11
N GLU A 420 -39.62 39.96 4.74
CA GLU A 420 -40.17 38.64 4.41
C GLU A 420 -39.48 38.01 3.19
N MET A 421 -39.21 36.70 3.24
CA MET A 421 -38.65 35.90 2.13
C MET A 421 -37.27 36.37 1.62
N SER A 422 -36.30 36.57 2.52
CA SER A 422 -34.91 36.89 2.17
C SER A 422 -33.95 35.72 2.45
N ASP A 423 -33.09 35.41 1.46
CA ASP A 423 -31.97 34.48 1.60
C ASP A 423 -30.73 35.23 2.08
N ILE A 424 -30.20 34.84 3.23
CA ILE A 424 -29.05 35.50 3.86
C ILE A 424 -27.83 34.60 3.84
N THR A 425 -26.70 35.16 3.41
CA THR A 425 -25.40 34.48 3.41
C THR A 425 -24.75 34.61 4.79
N VAL A 426 -24.17 33.52 5.27
CA VAL A 426 -23.46 33.44 6.54
C VAL A 426 -21.96 33.45 6.29
N PHE A 427 -21.22 34.31 6.98
CA PHE A 427 -19.76 34.36 6.97
C PHE A 427 -19.16 34.02 8.34
N LEU A 428 -18.01 33.37 8.33
CA LEU A 428 -17.21 32.99 9.49
C LEU A 428 -15.95 33.86 9.55
N LYS A 429 -15.71 34.55 10.67
CA LYS A 429 -14.45 35.26 10.92
C LYS A 429 -13.50 34.41 11.75
N VAL A 430 -12.28 34.21 11.24
CA VAL A 430 -11.21 33.39 11.82
C VAL A 430 -9.93 34.20 11.77
N ALA A 431 -9.41 34.61 12.93
CA ALA A 431 -8.36 35.60 13.02
C ALA A 431 -8.65 36.84 12.14
N ASN A 432 -7.89 37.05 11.07
CA ASN A 432 -8.07 38.17 10.12
C ASN A 432 -8.69 37.73 8.78
N LYS A 433 -9.20 36.51 8.66
CA LYS A 433 -9.85 35.99 7.45
C LYS A 433 -11.36 35.88 7.63
N THR A 434 -12.08 36.12 6.54
CA THR A 434 -13.54 35.95 6.47
C THR A 434 -13.83 34.86 5.44
N LEU A 435 -14.56 33.83 5.86
CA LEU A 435 -14.87 32.64 5.06
C LEU A 435 -16.39 32.56 4.85
N THR A 436 -16.84 32.20 3.66
CA THR A 436 -18.26 32.10 3.34
C THR A 436 -18.79 30.69 3.64
N CYS A 437 -19.96 30.57 4.26
CA CYS A 437 -20.65 29.29 4.37
C CYS A 437 -21.36 28.92 3.05
N SER A 438 -21.36 27.64 2.69
CA SER A 438 -21.93 27.19 1.41
C SER A 438 -23.47 27.24 1.33
N LYS A 439 -24.16 27.40 2.46
CA LYS A 439 -25.63 27.47 2.54
C LYS A 439 -26.09 28.82 3.07
N THR A 440 -27.25 29.27 2.58
CA THR A 440 -27.95 30.46 3.04
C THR A 440 -29.04 30.08 4.05
N ILE A 441 -29.50 31.06 4.83
CA ILE A 441 -30.66 30.93 5.71
C ILE A 441 -31.84 31.69 5.08
N THR A 442 -32.99 31.03 4.98
CA THR A 442 -34.23 31.63 4.45
C THR A 442 -35.21 31.95 5.58
N TYR A 443 -35.77 33.16 5.57
CA TYR A 443 -36.75 33.61 6.57
C TYR A 443 -38.20 33.53 6.05
N TYR A 444 -39.10 32.86 6.79
CA TYR A 444 -40.55 32.77 6.51
C TYR A 444 -41.40 33.43 7.62
N PRO A 445 -42.71 33.68 7.35
CA PRO A 445 -43.66 34.12 8.38
C PRO A 445 -43.77 33.13 9.55
N ASP A 446 -44.14 33.63 10.74
CA ASP A 446 -44.30 32.86 11.97
C ASP A 446 -45.44 31.79 11.90
N PRO A 447 -45.35 30.66 12.64
CA PRO A 447 -46.31 29.54 12.58
C PRO A 447 -47.68 29.80 13.25
N GLU A 448 -48.76 29.22 12.70
CA GLU A 448 -50.17 29.42 13.14
C GLU A 448 -50.86 28.11 13.62
N PHE A 449 -51.38 28.08 14.85
CA PHE A 449 -52.04 26.91 15.50
C PHE A 449 -53.57 27.09 15.61
N THR A 450 -54.37 26.03 15.36
CA THR A 450 -55.82 26.17 15.11
C THR A 450 -56.76 25.52 16.16
N SER A 451 -56.53 24.29 16.64
CA SER A 451 -57.42 23.61 17.60
C SER A 451 -56.74 22.47 18.39
N PHE A 452 -57.37 21.94 19.45
CA PHE A 452 -56.85 20.77 20.18
C PHE A 452 -57.95 19.78 20.68
N SER A 453 -57.57 18.51 20.87
CA SER A 453 -58.38 17.47 21.50
C SER A 453 -57.59 16.68 22.56
N SER A 454 -58.26 16.11 23.58
CA SER A 454 -57.60 15.39 24.68
C SER A 454 -58.25 14.02 24.97
N THR A 455 -57.46 12.95 25.06
CA THR A 455 -57.91 11.58 25.35
C THR A 455 -57.11 10.96 26.51
N MET A 456 -57.77 10.25 27.44
CA MET A 456 -57.09 9.59 28.58
C MET A 456 -56.36 8.32 28.11
N THR A 457 -55.11 8.13 28.54
CA THR A 457 -54.29 6.95 28.25
C THR A 457 -53.62 6.48 29.55
N GLY A 458 -54.30 5.62 30.34
CA GLY A 458 -53.82 5.23 31.67
C GLY A 458 -53.98 6.35 32.69
N ASP A 459 -52.92 6.65 33.46
CA ASP A 459 -52.85 7.80 34.39
C ASP A 459 -52.44 9.14 33.69
N ASP A 460 -52.24 9.10 32.37
CA ASP A 460 -51.72 10.21 31.56
C ASP A 460 -52.76 10.73 30.55
N VAL A 461 -52.64 12.00 30.15
CA VAL A 461 -53.53 12.67 29.17
C VAL A 461 -52.81 12.88 27.85
N ARG A 462 -53.33 12.29 26.76
CA ARG A 462 -52.87 12.54 25.38
C ARG A 462 -53.59 13.76 24.81
N VAL A 463 -52.86 14.75 24.29
CA VAL A 463 -53.36 15.98 23.68
C VAL A 463 -52.91 16.05 22.22
N THR A 464 -53.84 16.25 21.28
CA THR A 464 -53.55 16.43 19.85
C THR A 464 -53.81 17.88 19.44
N ILE A 465 -52.84 18.55 18.82
CA ILE A 465 -52.83 19.98 18.45
C ILE A 465 -52.84 20.10 16.92
N GLN A 466 -53.79 20.82 16.33
CA GLN A 466 -53.83 21.11 14.90
C GLN A 466 -53.10 22.41 14.55
N LYS A 467 -52.41 22.41 13.40
CA LYS A 467 -51.60 23.52 12.88
C LYS A 467 -51.93 23.77 11.40
N LYS A 468 -51.82 25.03 10.95
CA LYS A 468 -51.95 25.38 9.53
C LYS A 468 -50.67 25.02 8.77
N ALA A 469 -50.81 24.44 7.58
CA ALA A 469 -49.68 24.03 6.76
C ALA A 469 -48.74 25.22 6.46
N ASP A 470 -47.46 25.05 6.79
CA ASP A 470 -46.39 26.00 6.48
C ASP A 470 -45.12 25.28 6.02
N LYS A 471 -44.06 26.04 5.75
CA LYS A 471 -42.76 25.54 5.28
C LYS A 471 -41.70 25.52 6.41
N LEU A 472 -42.09 25.66 7.67
CA LEU A 472 -41.16 25.88 8.78
C LEU A 472 -40.56 24.61 9.38
N GLU A 473 -41.00 23.42 8.93
CA GLU A 473 -40.47 22.09 9.32
C GLU A 473 -40.17 22.00 10.82
N MET A 474 -41.15 22.36 11.66
CA MET A 474 -40.97 22.46 13.12
C MET A 474 -40.86 21.08 13.75
N THR A 475 -39.91 20.93 14.67
CA THR A 475 -39.71 19.70 15.45
C THR A 475 -40.38 19.78 16.83
N PRO A 476 -40.77 18.65 17.43
CA PRO A 476 -41.33 18.61 18.80
C PRO A 476 -40.45 19.29 19.85
N ALA A 477 -39.13 19.27 19.68
CA ALA A 477 -38.17 19.89 20.60
C ALA A 477 -38.15 21.43 20.55
N GLU A 478 -38.70 22.03 19.49
CA GLU A 478 -38.81 23.49 19.32
C GLU A 478 -40.10 24.05 19.96
N LEU A 479 -40.97 23.18 20.49
CA LEU A 479 -42.25 23.53 21.08
C LEU A 479 -42.28 23.20 22.57
N LEU A 480 -42.70 24.16 23.38
CA LEU A 480 -43.05 23.94 24.79
C LEU A 480 -44.56 24.11 24.94
N VAL A 481 -45.25 23.09 25.43
CA VAL A 481 -46.71 23.05 25.52
C VAL A 481 -47.14 22.82 26.96
N TRP A 482 -48.18 23.54 27.40
CA TRP A 482 -48.79 23.38 28.71
C TRP A 482 -50.31 23.27 28.60
N GLY A 483 -50.89 22.26 29.26
CA GLY A 483 -52.33 22.22 29.54
C GLY A 483 -52.66 23.16 30.70
N VAL A 484 -53.67 24.00 30.53
CA VAL A 484 -54.10 24.96 31.57
C VAL A 484 -55.45 24.56 32.12
N GLN A 485 -55.51 24.37 33.44
CA GLN A 485 -56.73 24.08 34.18
C GLN A 485 -56.73 24.94 35.45
N GLU A 486 -57.78 25.74 35.67
CA GLU A 486 -57.93 26.63 36.84
C GLU A 486 -56.68 27.48 37.12
N SER A 487 -56.07 28.03 36.06
CA SER A 487 -54.83 28.84 36.12
C SER A 487 -53.55 28.08 36.54
N ILE A 488 -53.61 26.76 36.71
CA ILE A 488 -52.46 25.89 36.95
C ILE A 488 -51.96 25.34 35.59
N GLN A 489 -50.65 25.45 35.36
CA GLN A 489 -50.00 25.00 34.11
C GLN A 489 -49.40 23.61 34.30
N TYR A 490 -49.84 22.66 33.48
CA TYR A 490 -49.35 21.28 33.45
C TYR A 490 -48.49 21.07 32.21
N PRO A 491 -47.19 20.77 32.35
CA PRO A 491 -46.30 20.59 31.20
C PRO A 491 -46.72 19.36 30.37
N CYS A 492 -46.78 19.53 29.05
CA CYS A 492 -47.09 18.49 28.08
C CYS A 492 -45.80 18.04 27.38
N ILE A 493 -45.52 16.74 27.44
CA ILE A 493 -44.35 16.11 26.81
C ILE A 493 -44.73 15.74 25.37
N VAL A 494 -44.19 16.44 24.37
CA VAL A 494 -44.53 16.21 22.96
C VAL A 494 -43.90 14.91 22.44
N ASP A 495 -44.69 14.07 21.75
CA ASP A 495 -44.26 12.78 21.21
C ASP A 495 -43.42 12.91 19.94
N ALA A 496 -42.58 11.90 19.68
CA ALA A 496 -41.87 11.76 18.41
C ALA A 496 -42.84 11.34 17.28
N MET A 497 -42.76 12.06 16.17
CA MET A 497 -43.77 12.19 15.10
C MET A 497 -44.21 10.89 14.41
N GLU A 498 -45.53 10.73 14.21
CA GLU A 498 -46.15 9.87 13.17
C GLU A 498 -46.65 10.76 12.01
N THR A 499 -45.87 10.79 10.93
CA THR A 499 -46.25 10.92 9.50
C THR A 499 -47.13 12.06 8.93
N SER A 500 -47.51 13.13 9.63
CA SER A 500 -48.03 14.33 8.93
C SER A 500 -47.77 15.67 9.64
N ASN A 501 -47.32 16.68 8.87
CA ASN A 501 -46.92 18.03 9.34
C ASN A 501 -48.06 18.90 9.92
N ASP A 502 -49.30 18.40 9.94
CA ASP A 502 -50.49 19.21 10.20
C ASP A 502 -51.00 19.10 11.66
N PHE A 503 -50.43 18.19 12.46
CA PHE A 503 -50.75 18.09 13.89
C PHE A 503 -49.58 17.61 14.77
N PHE A 504 -49.58 18.01 16.04
CA PHE A 504 -48.65 17.55 17.07
C PHE A 504 -49.39 16.77 18.16
N VAL A 505 -48.77 15.76 18.76
CA VAL A 505 -49.33 14.98 19.88
C VAL A 505 -48.42 15.13 21.09
N CYS A 506 -48.97 15.31 22.29
CA CYS A 506 -48.21 15.40 23.53
C CYS A 506 -48.93 14.72 24.71
N HIS A 507 -48.18 14.32 25.73
CA HIS A 507 -48.65 13.62 26.92
C HIS A 507 -48.40 14.40 28.22
N ILE A 508 -49.42 14.53 29.06
CA ILE A 508 -49.33 15.12 30.41
C ILE A 508 -49.40 13.98 31.43
N LYS A 509 -48.38 13.84 32.27
CA LYS A 509 -48.27 12.72 33.22
C LYS A 509 -48.93 12.98 34.57
N SER A 510 -49.54 11.93 35.14
CA SER A 510 -50.05 11.90 36.53
C SER A 510 -51.07 12.99 36.89
N THR A 511 -52.18 13.06 36.16
CA THR A 511 -53.29 13.96 36.52
C THR A 511 -54.60 13.16 36.68
N PRO A 512 -55.07 12.92 37.91
CA PRO A 512 -56.35 12.24 38.12
C PRO A 512 -57.50 13.15 37.67
N ASN A 513 -58.17 12.80 36.57
CA ASN A 513 -59.37 13.46 36.02
C ASN A 513 -59.25 14.95 35.62
N ALA A 514 -58.23 15.32 34.83
CA ALA A 514 -58.09 16.67 34.28
C ALA A 514 -58.78 16.83 32.90
N LYS A 515 -59.78 17.72 32.78
CA LYS A 515 -60.28 18.24 31.49
C LYS A 515 -59.70 19.64 31.29
N PHE A 516 -58.70 19.76 30.43
CA PHE A 516 -58.04 21.03 30.15
C PHE A 516 -58.99 21.97 29.39
N GLN A 517 -59.23 23.15 29.95
CA GLN A 517 -60.06 24.18 29.32
C GLN A 517 -59.27 24.93 28.25
N GLN A 518 -57.95 25.05 28.46
CA GLN A 518 -57.03 25.82 27.65
C GLN A 518 -55.72 25.07 27.39
N LEU A 519 -55.06 25.34 26.27
CA LEU A 519 -53.74 24.82 25.91
C LEU A 519 -52.82 25.98 25.51
N MET A 520 -51.64 26.10 26.12
CA MET A 520 -50.63 27.14 25.86
C MET A 520 -49.41 26.55 25.13
N ILE A 521 -48.93 27.20 24.07
CA ILE A 521 -47.85 26.73 23.18
C ILE A 521 -46.80 27.84 23.04
N LYS A 522 -45.53 27.57 23.30
CA LYS A 522 -44.40 28.50 23.14
C LYS A 522 -43.39 27.97 22.12
N TYR A 523 -42.92 28.84 21.22
CA TYR A 523 -41.82 28.59 20.27
C TYR A 523 -40.91 29.80 20.21
N GLY A 524 -39.58 29.60 20.26
CA GLY A 524 -38.63 30.70 20.46
C GLY A 524 -38.98 31.54 21.69
N ASP A 525 -39.24 32.84 21.50
CA ASP A 525 -39.71 33.77 22.54
C ASP A 525 -41.24 34.09 22.45
N THR A 526 -42.00 33.45 21.54
CA THR A 526 -43.42 33.72 21.25
C THR A 526 -44.37 32.68 21.88
N THR A 527 -45.57 33.08 22.36
CA THR A 527 -46.55 32.19 23.05
C THR A 527 -47.99 32.31 22.49
N VAL A 528 -48.74 31.20 22.34
CA VAL A 528 -50.09 31.05 21.72
C VAL A 528 -51.04 30.19 22.61
N THR A 529 -52.38 30.41 22.62
CA THR A 529 -53.36 29.68 23.48
C THR A 529 -54.65 29.16 22.77
N LEU A 530 -55.18 27.95 23.07
CA LEU A 530 -56.36 27.25 22.43
C LEU A 530 -57.42 26.66 23.43
N ASN A 531 -58.68 26.29 23.05
CA ASN A 531 -59.82 25.77 23.93
C ASN A 531 -60.55 24.42 23.46
N ALA A 532 -61.23 23.60 24.33
CA ALA A 532 -61.77 22.19 24.07
C ALA A 532 -63.32 21.92 23.83
N ARG A 533 -63.77 20.70 23.37
CA ARG A 533 -65.19 20.22 23.09
C ARG A 533 -65.51 18.74 23.59
N SER A 534 -66.79 18.32 23.85
CA SER A 534 -67.23 17.08 24.61
C SER A 534 -68.29 16.14 23.94
N LEU A 535 -68.27 14.78 24.14
CA LEU A 535 -69.37 13.79 23.85
C LEU A 535 -69.26 12.43 24.64
N LEU A 536 -70.41 11.81 24.98
CA LEU A 536 -70.62 10.70 25.94
C LEU A 536 -71.49 9.58 25.32
N HIS A 537 -70.93 8.39 25.00
CA HIS A 537 -71.54 7.07 24.64
C HIS A 537 -70.45 6.31 23.85
N LEU A 538 -70.01 5.06 24.10
CA LEU A 538 -70.82 3.86 24.23
C LEU A 538 -69.87 2.70 24.62
N TYR A 539 -69.77 2.43 25.92
CA TYR A 539 -68.92 1.42 26.57
C TYR A 539 -69.66 0.07 26.77
N LEU A 540 -70.79 -0.20 26.10
CA LEU A 540 -71.74 -1.22 26.58
C LEU A 540 -71.55 -2.66 26.05
N MET A 541 -70.54 -2.99 25.23
CA MET A 541 -70.47 -4.34 24.61
C MET A 541 -69.15 -5.09 24.86
N LEU A 542 -68.63 -4.96 26.08
CA LEU A 542 -67.82 -5.98 26.76
C LEU A 542 -68.55 -7.35 26.72
N LEU A 543 -67.91 -8.47 26.36
CA LEU A 543 -67.02 -9.31 27.20
C LEU A 543 -67.61 -10.63 27.75
N ILE A 544 -68.86 -11.05 27.52
CA ILE A 544 -69.40 -12.23 28.26
C ILE A 544 -69.98 -13.28 27.32
N LEU A 545 -69.19 -14.30 26.94
CA LEU A 545 -69.58 -15.64 26.43
C LEU A 545 -68.33 -16.46 25.98
N LEU A 546 -67.23 -16.44 26.75
CA LEU A 546 -66.76 -17.56 27.60
C LEU A 546 -67.16 -18.98 27.08
N LEU A 547 -66.23 -19.77 26.50
CA LEU A 547 -65.14 -20.55 27.13
C LEU A 547 -65.48 -21.98 27.63
N ILE A 548 -66.66 -22.55 27.33
CA ILE A 548 -67.00 -23.92 27.74
C ILE A 548 -66.63 -25.07 26.73
N PRO A 549 -66.42 -24.89 25.41
CA PRO A 549 -66.08 -26.02 24.52
C PRO A 549 -64.65 -26.58 24.71
N CYS A 550 -63.79 -25.86 25.46
CA CYS A 550 -62.35 -26.08 25.51
C CYS A 550 -61.91 -27.39 26.21
N ILE A 551 -62.75 -27.99 27.06
CA ILE A 551 -62.34 -29.12 27.91
C ILE A 551 -62.53 -30.47 27.22
N ILE A 552 -63.54 -30.63 26.36
CA ILE A 552 -63.80 -31.90 25.64
C ILE A 552 -62.74 -32.13 24.54
N VAL A 553 -62.25 -31.04 23.94
CA VAL A 553 -61.17 -31.04 22.95
C VAL A 553 -59.85 -31.55 23.54
N ALA A 554 -59.58 -31.31 24.83
CA ALA A 554 -58.29 -31.64 25.45
C ALA A 554 -57.97 -33.14 25.52
N VAL A 555 -58.98 -34.02 25.70
CA VAL A 555 -58.76 -35.46 25.91
C VAL A 555 -58.51 -36.21 24.59
N VAL A 556 -59.23 -35.86 23.52
CA VAL A 556 -58.96 -36.40 22.17
C VAL A 556 -57.63 -35.87 21.64
N ILE A 557 -57.25 -34.64 22.01
CA ILE A 557 -55.97 -34.05 21.67
C ILE A 557 -54.81 -34.86 22.22
N ILE A 558 -54.81 -35.36 23.47
CA ILE A 558 -53.62 -35.97 24.08
C ILE A 558 -53.20 -37.27 23.36
N ASN A 559 -54.14 -38.13 22.98
CA ASN A 559 -53.84 -39.40 22.28
C ASN A 559 -53.51 -39.18 20.78
N ARG A 560 -54.21 -38.27 20.10
CA ARG A 560 -53.81 -37.83 18.75
C ARG A 560 -52.49 -37.05 18.77
N ASN A 561 -52.16 -36.36 19.87
CA ASN A 561 -50.95 -35.55 20.04
C ASN A 561 -49.69 -36.37 20.15
N GLN A 562 -49.71 -37.61 20.64
CA GLN A 562 -48.48 -38.41 20.67
C GLN A 562 -48.12 -38.94 19.29
N GLN A 563 -49.10 -39.46 18.53
CA GLN A 563 -48.92 -39.83 17.12
C GLN A 563 -48.65 -38.60 16.23
N LYS A 564 -49.44 -37.52 16.38
CA LYS A 564 -49.12 -36.23 15.76
C LYS A 564 -47.79 -35.70 16.25
N LYS A 565 -47.30 -35.92 17.48
CA LYS A 565 -45.97 -35.44 17.90
C LYS A 565 -44.87 -36.14 17.12
N LEU A 566 -45.01 -37.44 16.83
CA LEU A 566 -43.99 -38.16 16.08
C LEU A 566 -44.05 -37.82 14.58
N THR A 567 -45.24 -37.78 13.99
CA THR A 567 -45.45 -37.35 12.60
C THR A 567 -45.18 -35.85 12.41
N SER A 568 -45.49 -35.00 13.38
CA SER A 568 -45.15 -33.58 13.41
C SER A 568 -43.67 -33.37 13.62
N LYS A 569 -42.98 -34.14 14.48
CA LYS A 569 -41.52 -34.04 14.59
C LYS A 569 -40.84 -34.48 13.31
N MET A 570 -41.35 -35.51 12.63
CA MET A 570 -40.80 -35.98 11.36
C MET A 570 -41.15 -35.05 10.19
N ASN A 571 -42.37 -34.51 10.13
CA ASN A 571 -42.78 -33.50 9.15
C ASN A 571 -42.08 -32.16 9.42
N GLN A 572 -41.91 -31.75 10.67
CA GLN A 572 -41.16 -30.55 11.04
C GLN A 572 -39.69 -30.73 10.68
N HIS A 573 -39.09 -31.90 10.93
CA HIS A 573 -37.74 -32.18 10.46
C HIS A 573 -37.64 -32.19 8.92
N MET A 574 -38.68 -32.66 8.21
CA MET A 574 -38.76 -32.62 6.75
C MET A 574 -39.01 -31.21 6.21
N GLU A 575 -39.81 -30.39 6.89
CA GLU A 575 -40.11 -29.00 6.57
C GLU A 575 -38.90 -28.11 6.88
N ASP A 576 -38.22 -28.32 7.99
CA ASP A 576 -36.96 -27.67 8.35
C ASP A 576 -35.90 -28.03 7.31
N LEU A 577 -35.79 -29.30 6.91
CA LEU A 577 -34.88 -29.71 5.83
C LEU A 577 -35.28 -29.11 4.46
N GLU A 578 -36.56 -29.08 4.12
CA GLU A 578 -37.03 -28.47 2.87
C GLU A 578 -36.78 -26.95 2.88
N LEU A 579 -36.99 -26.30 4.02
CA LEU A 579 -36.75 -24.88 4.23
C LEU A 579 -35.25 -24.57 4.17
N ASP A 580 -34.41 -25.41 4.77
CA ASP A 580 -32.95 -25.31 4.68
C ASP A 580 -32.48 -25.50 3.24
N ILE A 581 -32.93 -26.54 2.53
CA ILE A 581 -32.61 -26.75 1.10
C ILE A 581 -33.11 -25.57 0.25
N ARG A 582 -34.33 -25.08 0.50
CA ARG A 582 -34.90 -23.93 -0.23
C ARG A 582 -34.12 -22.66 0.06
N ASN A 583 -33.69 -22.45 1.31
CA ASN A 583 -32.85 -21.33 1.72
C ASN A 583 -31.47 -21.44 1.10
N ASP A 584 -30.86 -22.62 1.06
CA ASP A 584 -29.55 -22.87 0.42
C ASP A 584 -29.61 -22.63 -1.09
N ILE A 585 -30.65 -23.11 -1.76
CA ILE A 585 -30.88 -22.85 -3.19
C ILE A 585 -31.13 -21.36 -3.43
N ARG A 586 -31.98 -20.73 -2.62
CA ARG A 586 -32.28 -19.30 -2.72
C ARG A 586 -31.03 -18.47 -2.45
N GLN A 587 -30.24 -18.79 -1.43
CA GLN A 587 -29.02 -18.10 -1.07
C GLN A 587 -27.96 -18.31 -2.15
N GLY A 588 -27.78 -19.54 -2.66
CA GLY A 588 -26.90 -19.81 -3.79
C GLY A 588 -27.29 -19.01 -5.05
N PHE A 589 -28.58 -18.81 -5.29
CA PHE A 589 -29.08 -17.97 -6.38
C PHE A 589 -28.89 -16.47 -6.13
N VAL A 590 -29.16 -16.00 -4.90
CA VAL A 590 -28.91 -14.61 -4.49
C VAL A 590 -27.42 -14.30 -4.60
N ASP A 591 -26.54 -15.15 -4.09
CA ASP A 591 -25.09 -15.00 -4.21
C ASP A 591 -24.70 -14.90 -5.69
N LEU A 592 -25.20 -15.79 -6.55
CA LEU A 592 -24.92 -15.75 -7.99
C LEU A 592 -25.36 -14.43 -8.66
N GLN A 593 -26.47 -13.84 -8.23
CA GLN A 593 -26.98 -12.57 -8.78
C GLN A 593 -26.38 -11.31 -8.15
N THR A 594 -25.90 -11.42 -6.91
CA THR A 594 -25.42 -10.28 -6.11
C THR A 594 -23.92 -10.26 -5.91
N GLU A 595 -23.19 -11.26 -6.42
CA GLU A 595 -21.73 -11.30 -6.43
C GLU A 595 -21.19 -10.07 -7.16
N LYS A 596 -20.72 -9.08 -6.38
CA LYS A 596 -20.03 -7.90 -6.89
C LYS A 596 -18.57 -8.25 -7.14
N THR A 597 -17.98 -7.67 -8.18
CA THR A 597 -16.53 -7.66 -8.44
C THR A 597 -15.81 -6.77 -7.42
N ASP A 598 -15.87 -7.14 -6.14
CA ASP A 598 -15.09 -6.52 -5.04
C ASP A 598 -13.68 -7.15 -4.92
N LEU A 599 -13.23 -7.87 -5.97
CA LEU A 599 -11.90 -8.47 -6.05
C LEU A 599 -10.89 -7.36 -6.41
N MET A 600 -9.76 -7.32 -5.70
CA MET A 600 -8.78 -6.24 -5.88
C MET A 600 -8.15 -6.25 -7.28
N GLU A 601 -8.33 -5.18 -8.04
CA GLU A 601 -7.64 -4.97 -9.34
C GLU A 601 -6.26 -4.28 -9.19
N ASN A 602 -6.02 -3.63 -8.04
CA ASN A 602 -4.77 -2.90 -7.75
C ASN A 602 -3.90 -3.67 -6.76
N VAL A 603 -3.17 -4.66 -7.26
CA VAL A 603 -2.01 -5.22 -6.53
C VAL A 603 -0.86 -4.22 -6.67
N GLY A 604 -0.08 -4.01 -5.61
CA GLY A 604 1.13 -3.17 -5.63
C GLY A 604 2.21 -3.68 -6.60
N ALA A 605 3.44 -3.90 -6.13
CA ALA A 605 4.46 -4.55 -6.93
C ALA A 605 4.17 -6.06 -7.06
N ILE A 606 4.19 -6.61 -8.28
CA ILE A 606 4.04 -8.05 -8.50
C ILE A 606 5.36 -8.74 -8.11
N PRO A 607 5.32 -9.78 -7.25
CA PRO A 607 6.52 -10.46 -6.76
C PRO A 607 7.07 -11.45 -7.79
N PHE A 608 7.53 -10.95 -8.93
CA PHE A 608 8.20 -11.77 -9.95
C PHE A 608 9.48 -12.38 -9.40
N LEU A 609 9.70 -13.66 -9.69
CA LEU A 609 11.02 -14.27 -9.55
C LEU A 609 11.97 -13.68 -10.58
N ASP A 610 13.24 -13.58 -10.21
CA ASP A 610 14.30 -13.29 -11.16
C ASP A 610 14.40 -14.42 -12.22
N TYR A 611 15.12 -14.12 -13.30
CA TYR A 611 15.21 -15.04 -14.43
C TYR A 611 15.82 -16.40 -14.03
N LYS A 612 16.88 -16.39 -13.22
CA LYS A 612 17.59 -17.60 -12.80
C LYS A 612 16.71 -18.54 -11.98
N HIS A 613 15.90 -18.03 -11.03
CA HIS A 613 14.98 -18.86 -10.27
C HIS A 613 13.80 -19.34 -11.14
N PHE A 614 13.26 -18.48 -12.02
CA PHE A 614 12.22 -18.87 -12.98
C PHE A 614 12.68 -20.04 -13.87
N ALA A 615 13.83 -19.88 -14.53
CA ALA A 615 14.38 -20.85 -15.46
C ALA A 615 14.72 -22.16 -14.73
N SER A 616 15.35 -22.08 -13.55
CA SER A 616 15.75 -23.27 -12.79
C SER A 616 14.55 -24.09 -12.29
N ARG A 617 13.45 -23.43 -11.89
CA ARG A 617 12.19 -24.11 -11.52
C ARG A 617 11.54 -24.84 -12.70
N ILE A 618 11.70 -24.32 -13.93
CA ILE A 618 11.21 -24.99 -15.14
C ILE A 618 12.16 -26.10 -15.59
N PHE A 619 13.47 -25.90 -15.49
CA PHE A 619 14.48 -26.86 -15.91
C PHE A 619 14.49 -28.09 -14.98
N PHE A 620 14.39 -27.88 -13.67
CA PHE A 620 14.46 -28.93 -12.65
C PHE A 620 13.29 -28.91 -11.66
N PRO A 621 12.05 -29.14 -12.12
CA PRO A 621 10.86 -29.07 -11.25
C PRO A 621 10.85 -30.15 -10.16
N GLU A 622 11.61 -31.24 -10.31
CA GLU A 622 11.67 -32.38 -9.39
C GLU A 622 12.96 -32.45 -8.54
N SER A 623 13.99 -31.64 -8.85
CA SER A 623 15.31 -31.76 -8.20
C SER A 623 15.77 -30.44 -7.61
N GLU A 624 15.47 -30.24 -6.34
CA GLU A 624 15.89 -29.06 -5.58
C GLU A 624 17.41 -28.95 -5.45
N SER A 625 18.12 -30.09 -5.35
CA SER A 625 19.58 -30.16 -5.29
C SER A 625 20.28 -29.63 -6.56
N LEU A 626 19.80 -30.02 -7.75
CA LEU A 626 20.33 -29.51 -9.02
C LEU A 626 19.92 -28.06 -9.26
N MET A 627 18.70 -27.69 -8.84
CA MET A 627 18.22 -26.32 -8.95
C MET A 627 19.12 -25.34 -8.20
N THR A 628 19.46 -25.65 -6.94
CA THR A 628 20.34 -24.80 -6.11
C THR A 628 21.80 -24.82 -6.59
N SER A 629 22.32 -25.98 -7.00
CA SER A 629 23.72 -26.11 -7.42
C SER A 629 24.04 -25.43 -8.76
N CYS A 630 23.05 -25.26 -9.63
CA CYS A 630 23.22 -24.66 -10.96
C CYS A 630 23.04 -23.12 -10.98
N ILE A 631 22.60 -22.50 -9.88
CA ILE A 631 22.43 -21.04 -9.75
C ILE A 631 23.74 -20.41 -9.22
N LYS A 632 24.10 -19.23 -9.73
CA LYS A 632 25.17 -18.39 -9.14
C LYS A 632 24.59 -17.41 -8.12
N ASP A 633 25.10 -17.44 -6.89
CA ASP A 633 24.69 -16.52 -5.81
C ASP A 633 25.48 -15.20 -5.81
N ILE A 634 24.82 -14.11 -5.40
CA ILE A 634 25.29 -12.70 -5.43
C ILE A 634 26.45 -12.42 -4.43
N GLY A 635 27.03 -13.46 -3.81
CA GLY A 635 28.21 -13.35 -2.94
C GLY A 635 29.54 -13.68 -3.63
N GLN A 636 29.53 -14.21 -4.85
CA GLN A 636 30.74 -14.50 -5.63
C GLN A 636 31.03 -13.38 -6.64
N ASP A 637 31.21 -12.17 -6.13
CA ASP A 637 31.73 -11.07 -6.93
C ASP A 637 33.22 -11.32 -7.29
N VAL A 638 33.55 -11.08 -8.56
CA VAL A 638 34.89 -10.84 -9.15
C VAL A 638 35.71 -12.02 -9.71
N VAL A 639 35.52 -13.29 -9.33
CA VAL A 639 36.30 -14.38 -9.98
C VAL A 639 35.51 -14.96 -11.14
N LYS A 640 35.89 -14.62 -12.40
CA LYS A 640 35.57 -15.47 -13.55
C LYS A 640 36.03 -16.88 -13.18
N VAL A 641 35.10 -17.77 -12.83
CA VAL A 641 35.41 -19.19 -12.61
C VAL A 641 35.91 -19.69 -13.95
N HIS A 642 37.23 -19.74 -14.11
CA HIS A 642 37.86 -20.30 -15.28
C HIS A 642 37.42 -21.76 -15.31
N LEU A 643 36.80 -22.22 -16.41
CA LEU A 643 36.45 -23.63 -16.54
C LEU A 643 37.73 -24.46 -16.36
N ASP A 644 37.67 -25.49 -15.51
CA ASP A 644 38.73 -26.48 -15.42
C ASP A 644 38.99 -27.10 -16.82
N ASP A 645 40.23 -27.49 -17.11
CA ASP A 645 40.63 -28.02 -18.42
C ASP A 645 39.71 -29.17 -18.92
N CYS A 646 39.22 -30.00 -18.00
CA CYS A 646 38.27 -31.08 -18.30
C CYS A 646 36.90 -30.56 -18.75
N CYS A 647 36.35 -29.57 -18.06
CA CYS A 647 35.07 -28.96 -18.41
C CYS A 647 35.19 -28.17 -19.72
N GLN A 648 36.33 -27.52 -19.97
CA GLN A 648 36.60 -26.84 -21.23
C GLN A 648 36.73 -27.82 -22.41
N GLY A 649 37.27 -29.02 -22.18
CA GLY A 649 37.28 -30.11 -23.16
C GLY A 649 35.88 -30.61 -23.50
N LEU A 650 35.01 -30.80 -22.49
CA LEU A 650 33.62 -31.21 -22.73
C LEU A 650 32.80 -30.12 -23.42
N SER A 651 32.96 -28.85 -23.02
CA SER A 651 32.27 -27.73 -23.66
C SER A 651 32.61 -27.64 -25.15
N ARG A 652 33.88 -27.86 -25.53
CA ARG A 652 34.31 -27.95 -26.94
C ARG A 652 33.65 -29.11 -27.70
N LEU A 653 33.58 -30.30 -27.11
CA LEU A 653 32.89 -31.44 -27.72
C LEU A 653 31.40 -31.19 -27.90
N LEU A 654 30.74 -30.53 -26.94
CA LEU A 654 29.32 -30.17 -27.03
C LEU A 654 29.03 -29.11 -28.10
N GLN A 655 30.04 -28.36 -28.56
CA GLN A 655 29.91 -27.43 -29.69
C GLN A 655 29.99 -28.13 -31.06
N ASP A 656 30.38 -29.42 -31.11
CA ASP A 656 30.32 -30.21 -32.34
C ASP A 656 28.91 -30.82 -32.52
N GLN A 657 28.24 -30.42 -33.60
CA GLN A 657 26.84 -30.82 -33.85
C GLN A 657 26.70 -32.34 -34.09
N LEU A 658 27.69 -32.97 -34.74
CA LEU A 658 27.66 -34.41 -35.00
C LEU A 658 27.81 -35.20 -33.70
N PHE A 659 28.73 -34.77 -32.83
CA PHE A 659 28.88 -35.35 -31.50
C PHE A 659 27.59 -35.25 -30.68
N LEU A 660 27.06 -34.04 -30.53
CA LEU A 660 25.93 -33.78 -29.65
C LEU A 660 24.66 -34.52 -30.11
N THR A 661 24.36 -34.50 -31.41
CA THR A 661 23.22 -35.23 -31.96
C THR A 661 23.39 -36.75 -31.86
N SER A 662 24.60 -37.28 -32.09
CA SER A 662 24.89 -38.70 -31.92
C SER A 662 24.79 -39.14 -30.47
N MET A 663 25.28 -38.34 -29.53
CA MET A 663 25.20 -38.59 -28.10
C MET A 663 23.74 -38.67 -27.62
N VAL A 664 22.92 -37.69 -27.98
CA VAL A 664 21.49 -37.68 -27.60
C VAL A 664 20.76 -38.89 -28.16
N ASN A 665 20.98 -39.22 -29.44
CA ASN A 665 20.37 -40.39 -30.07
C ASN A 665 20.82 -41.71 -29.42
N ALA A 666 22.11 -41.86 -29.11
CA ALA A 666 22.64 -43.04 -28.44
C ALA A 666 22.01 -43.27 -27.07
N LEU A 667 21.83 -42.20 -26.28
CA LEU A 667 21.20 -42.23 -24.96
C LEU A 667 19.71 -42.58 -25.04
N GLU A 668 18.97 -41.97 -25.98
CA GLU A 668 17.53 -42.21 -26.13
C GLU A 668 17.17 -43.62 -26.62
N GLU A 669 18.08 -44.28 -27.35
CA GLU A 669 17.90 -45.66 -27.81
C GLU A 669 18.00 -46.67 -26.66
N GLN A 670 18.53 -46.28 -25.50
CA GLN A 670 18.68 -47.18 -24.36
C GLN A 670 17.38 -47.34 -23.57
N LYS A 671 16.95 -48.59 -23.37
CA LYS A 671 15.77 -48.91 -22.55
C LYS A 671 15.94 -48.52 -21.07
N SER A 672 17.18 -48.45 -20.58
CA SER A 672 17.49 -48.03 -19.22
C SER A 672 17.41 -46.52 -19.01
N PHE A 673 17.28 -45.74 -20.08
CA PHE A 673 17.24 -44.27 -20.04
C PHE A 673 15.79 -43.79 -19.87
N THR A 674 15.47 -43.32 -18.67
CA THR A 674 14.09 -43.00 -18.27
C THR A 674 13.64 -41.62 -18.76
N ILE A 675 12.33 -41.33 -18.66
CA ILE A 675 11.79 -39.98 -18.97
C ILE A 675 12.44 -38.92 -18.07
N LYS A 676 12.72 -39.26 -16.81
CA LYS A 676 13.41 -38.35 -15.88
C LYS A 676 14.82 -38.05 -16.34
N ASP A 677 15.55 -39.06 -16.82
CA ASP A 677 16.91 -38.89 -17.36
C ASP A 677 16.91 -38.02 -18.63
N LYS A 678 15.94 -38.23 -19.54
CA LYS A 678 15.73 -37.39 -20.74
C LYS A 678 15.50 -35.93 -20.35
N CYS A 679 14.66 -35.69 -19.35
CA CYS A 679 14.39 -34.34 -18.86
C CYS A 679 15.62 -33.68 -18.23
N ALA A 680 16.37 -34.44 -17.41
CA ALA A 680 17.59 -33.96 -16.78
C ALA A 680 18.66 -33.63 -17.83
N LEU A 681 18.89 -34.52 -18.81
CA LEU A 681 19.80 -34.31 -19.92
C LEU A 681 19.46 -33.04 -20.71
N ALA A 682 18.20 -32.88 -21.11
CA ALA A 682 17.75 -31.69 -21.85
C ALA A 682 18.01 -30.40 -21.06
N SER A 683 17.68 -30.39 -19.77
CA SER A 683 17.88 -29.22 -18.89
C SER A 683 19.35 -28.89 -18.65
N LEU A 684 20.20 -29.90 -18.46
CA LEU A 684 21.63 -29.69 -18.33
C LEU A 684 22.27 -29.20 -19.64
N LEU A 685 21.85 -29.74 -20.79
CA LEU A 685 22.27 -29.24 -22.11
C LEU A 685 21.84 -27.80 -22.33
N THR A 686 20.64 -27.44 -21.90
CA THR A 686 20.14 -26.06 -21.99
C THR A 686 21.05 -25.10 -21.21
N ILE A 687 21.49 -25.48 -20.00
CA ILE A 687 22.38 -24.66 -19.17
C ILE A 687 23.79 -24.61 -19.77
N ALA A 688 24.33 -25.75 -20.21
CA ALA A 688 25.66 -25.82 -20.81
C ALA A 688 25.79 -24.98 -22.08
N LEU A 689 24.70 -24.87 -22.85
CA LEU A 689 24.64 -24.10 -24.10
C LEU A 689 23.92 -22.75 -23.95
N HIS A 690 23.63 -22.30 -22.73
CA HIS A 690 22.85 -21.08 -22.48
C HIS A 690 23.53 -19.82 -23.02
N ASN A 691 24.86 -19.80 -23.00
CA ASN A 691 25.68 -18.71 -23.53
C ASN A 691 25.67 -18.63 -25.07
N ASN A 692 25.15 -19.65 -25.76
CA ASN A 692 25.06 -19.69 -27.22
C ASN A 692 23.70 -20.26 -27.66
N LEU A 693 22.63 -19.49 -27.45
CA LEU A 693 21.27 -19.88 -27.82
C LEU A 693 21.09 -20.07 -29.34
N SER A 694 21.92 -19.43 -30.17
CA SER A 694 21.91 -19.67 -31.62
C SER A 694 22.25 -21.12 -31.94
N TYR A 695 23.36 -21.62 -31.40
CA TYR A 695 23.76 -23.01 -31.60
C TYR A 695 22.79 -24.00 -30.96
N LEU A 696 22.30 -23.71 -29.75
CA LEU A 696 21.27 -24.53 -29.09
C LEU A 696 20.01 -24.67 -29.98
N THR A 697 19.61 -23.60 -30.66
CA THR A 697 18.45 -23.60 -31.56
C THR A 697 18.70 -24.50 -32.78
N GLU A 698 19.87 -24.40 -33.41
CA GLU A 698 20.24 -25.25 -34.57
C GLU A 698 20.26 -26.75 -34.19
N VAL A 699 20.78 -27.09 -33.02
CA VAL A 699 20.77 -28.46 -32.50
C VAL A 699 19.36 -28.93 -32.20
N MET A 700 18.55 -28.08 -31.55
CA MET A 700 17.16 -28.38 -31.24
C MET A 700 16.35 -28.66 -32.52
N GLU A 701 16.53 -27.87 -33.58
CA GLU A 701 15.90 -28.07 -34.89
C GLU A 701 16.31 -29.39 -35.53
N ALA A 702 17.60 -29.72 -35.52
CA ALA A 702 18.10 -30.98 -36.07
C ALA A 702 17.52 -32.20 -35.34
N LEU A 703 17.44 -32.14 -34.00
CA LEU A 703 16.83 -33.20 -33.19
C LEU A 703 15.31 -33.30 -33.38
N LEU A 704 14.61 -32.16 -33.51
CA LEU A 704 13.16 -32.13 -33.78
C LEU A 704 12.84 -32.71 -35.16
N TRP A 705 13.66 -32.35 -36.15
CA TRP A 705 13.56 -32.91 -37.49
C TRP A 705 13.77 -34.42 -37.49
N ALA A 706 14.80 -34.91 -36.79
CA ALA A 706 15.05 -36.35 -36.66
C ALA A 706 13.87 -37.09 -35.97
N LEU A 707 13.28 -36.49 -34.94
CA LEU A 707 12.09 -37.01 -34.27
C LEU A 707 10.87 -37.06 -35.21
N MET A 708 10.67 -36.02 -36.03
CA MET A 708 9.61 -35.96 -37.04
C MET A 708 9.77 -37.03 -38.11
N GLN A 709 10.98 -37.25 -38.61
CA GLN A 709 11.28 -38.27 -39.61
C GLN A 709 11.08 -39.69 -39.08
N ARG A 710 11.55 -39.97 -37.86
CA ARG A 710 11.39 -41.28 -37.21
C ARG A 710 9.92 -41.65 -36.98
N ASN A 711 9.08 -40.65 -36.75
CA ASN A 711 7.64 -40.81 -36.52
C ASN A 711 6.79 -40.65 -37.79
N SER A 712 7.38 -40.55 -38.98
CA SER A 712 6.67 -40.39 -40.26
C SER A 712 5.64 -41.49 -40.56
N ASN A 713 5.86 -42.71 -40.03
CA ASN A 713 4.94 -43.85 -40.15
C ASN A 713 3.85 -43.90 -39.05
N ALA A 714 3.95 -43.06 -38.01
CA ALA A 714 2.95 -42.93 -36.95
C ALA A 714 1.91 -41.86 -37.29
N GLN A 715 0.77 -41.85 -36.59
CA GLN A 715 -0.26 -40.83 -36.81
C GLN A 715 0.31 -39.42 -36.55
N PRO A 716 0.45 -38.53 -37.57
CA PRO A 716 1.15 -37.26 -37.42
C PRO A 716 0.55 -36.32 -36.35
N LYS A 717 -0.77 -36.46 -36.10
CA LYS A 717 -1.51 -35.71 -35.05
C LYS A 717 -1.09 -36.08 -33.61
N LEU A 718 -0.26 -37.12 -33.41
CA LEU A 718 0.24 -37.51 -32.09
C LEU A 718 1.62 -36.93 -31.75
N LEU A 719 2.31 -36.31 -32.71
CA LEU A 719 3.63 -35.73 -32.50
C LEU A 719 3.59 -34.61 -31.44
N LEU A 720 4.62 -34.55 -30.59
CA LEU A 720 4.78 -33.58 -29.50
C LEU A 720 3.69 -33.64 -28.42
N ARG A 721 2.83 -34.67 -28.39
CA ARG A 721 1.71 -34.74 -27.44
C ARG A 721 2.13 -35.06 -25.99
N ARG A 722 3.22 -35.81 -25.81
CA ARG A 722 3.75 -36.24 -24.51
C ARG A 722 5.25 -35.97 -24.48
N THR A 723 5.87 -35.85 -23.32
CA THR A 723 7.34 -35.70 -23.24
C THR A 723 7.97 -37.09 -23.21
N GLU A 724 8.31 -37.61 -24.38
CA GLU A 724 8.88 -38.95 -24.55
C GLU A 724 10.33 -38.91 -25.09
N SER A 725 10.79 -37.72 -25.48
CA SER A 725 12.16 -37.44 -25.96
C SER A 725 12.81 -36.26 -25.22
N THR A 726 14.14 -36.20 -25.31
CA THR A 726 15.00 -35.12 -24.80
C THR A 726 14.69 -33.81 -25.52
N VAL A 727 14.49 -33.85 -26.84
CA VAL A 727 14.22 -32.64 -27.63
C VAL A 727 12.88 -31.99 -27.27
N GLU A 728 11.88 -32.77 -26.87
CA GLU A 728 10.60 -32.22 -26.40
C GLU A 728 10.73 -31.43 -25.09
N LYS A 729 11.60 -31.89 -24.18
CA LYS A 729 11.94 -31.11 -22.99
C LYS A 729 12.83 -29.92 -23.34
N LEU A 730 13.79 -30.09 -24.26
CA LEU A 730 14.66 -29.02 -24.76
C LEU A 730 13.82 -27.88 -25.35
N LEU A 731 12.81 -28.20 -26.15
CA LEU A 731 11.85 -27.24 -26.71
C LEU A 731 11.08 -26.50 -25.61
N THR A 732 10.67 -27.20 -24.54
CA THR A 732 9.99 -26.56 -23.40
C THR A 732 10.90 -25.56 -22.71
N ASN A 733 12.18 -25.92 -22.52
CA ASN A 733 13.18 -25.05 -21.93
C ASN A 733 13.47 -23.84 -22.83
N TRP A 734 13.65 -24.07 -24.13
CA TRP A 734 13.86 -23.02 -25.14
C TRP A 734 12.70 -22.03 -25.20
N MET A 735 11.46 -22.51 -25.21
CA MET A 735 10.26 -21.65 -25.14
C MET A 735 10.27 -20.80 -23.87
N SER A 736 10.73 -21.35 -22.75
CA SER A 736 10.76 -20.64 -21.48
C SER A 736 11.81 -19.52 -21.48
N ILE A 737 12.96 -19.74 -22.11
CA ILE A 737 13.99 -18.72 -22.30
C ILE A 737 13.44 -17.58 -23.16
N CYS A 738 12.98 -17.90 -24.37
CA CYS A 738 12.58 -16.90 -25.36
C CYS A 738 11.31 -16.13 -25.01
N LEU A 739 10.43 -16.69 -24.16
CA LEU A 739 9.14 -16.08 -23.80
C LEU A 739 9.14 -15.44 -22.42
N TYR A 740 10.24 -15.50 -21.66
CA TYR A 740 10.29 -14.91 -20.31
C TYR A 740 10.03 -13.40 -20.32
N GLY A 741 10.62 -12.66 -21.27
CA GLY A 741 10.38 -11.22 -21.43
C GLY A 741 8.89 -10.90 -21.62
N PHE A 742 8.23 -11.61 -22.55
CA PHE A 742 6.80 -11.48 -22.80
C PHE A 742 5.93 -11.85 -21.59
N LEU A 743 6.30 -12.95 -20.92
CA LEU A 743 5.63 -13.38 -19.69
C LEU A 743 5.73 -12.30 -18.62
N ARG A 744 6.89 -11.69 -18.42
CA ARG A 744 7.09 -10.67 -17.39
C ARG A 744 6.39 -9.35 -17.73
N GLU A 745 6.43 -8.92 -18.98
CA GLU A 745 5.96 -7.59 -19.40
C GLU A 745 4.46 -7.54 -19.74
N THR A 746 3.87 -8.63 -20.24
CA THR A 746 2.48 -8.63 -20.74
C THR A 746 1.56 -9.59 -19.98
N VAL A 747 1.95 -10.85 -19.83
CA VAL A 747 1.05 -11.90 -19.32
C VAL A 747 1.06 -11.98 -17.79
N GLY A 748 2.20 -11.69 -17.17
CA GLY A 748 2.46 -11.94 -15.75
C GLY A 748 1.54 -11.17 -14.82
N GLN A 749 1.20 -9.92 -15.15
CA GLN A 749 0.21 -9.15 -14.39
C GLN A 749 -1.17 -9.83 -14.38
N HIS A 750 -1.66 -10.25 -15.55
CA HIS A 750 -2.96 -10.90 -15.67
C HIS A 750 -2.97 -12.27 -14.96
N LEU A 751 -1.86 -13.01 -15.03
CA LEU A 751 -1.70 -14.27 -14.32
C LEU A 751 -1.73 -14.07 -12.81
N PHE A 752 -0.98 -13.08 -12.30
CA PHE A 752 -0.94 -12.78 -10.87
C PHE A 752 -2.30 -12.31 -10.34
N LEU A 753 -3.00 -11.45 -11.10
CA LEU A 753 -4.34 -10.99 -10.75
C LEU A 753 -5.34 -12.15 -10.72
N MET A 754 -5.28 -13.07 -11.69
CA MET A 754 -6.12 -14.27 -11.69
C MET A 754 -5.85 -15.16 -10.47
N VAL A 755 -4.59 -15.42 -10.14
CA VAL A 755 -4.23 -16.24 -8.96
C VAL A 755 -4.69 -15.56 -7.68
N SER A 756 -4.46 -14.25 -7.55
CA SER A 756 -4.89 -13.47 -6.39
C SER A 756 -6.41 -13.46 -6.24
N ALA A 757 -7.14 -13.32 -7.36
CA ALA A 757 -8.58 -13.39 -7.39
C ALA A 757 -9.11 -14.76 -6.96
N ILE A 758 -8.50 -15.87 -7.41
CA ILE A 758 -8.85 -17.22 -6.96
C ILE A 758 -8.66 -17.34 -5.45
N THR A 759 -7.50 -16.96 -4.94
CA THR A 759 -7.19 -17.03 -3.50
C THR A 759 -8.15 -16.18 -2.67
N GLN A 760 -8.45 -14.96 -3.11
CA GLN A 760 -9.38 -14.06 -2.42
C GLN A 760 -10.82 -14.61 -2.46
N GLN A 761 -11.26 -15.14 -3.61
CA GLN A 761 -12.62 -15.70 -3.76
C GLN A 761 -12.80 -16.94 -2.89
N THR A 762 -11.79 -17.81 -2.83
CA THR A 762 -11.78 -18.95 -1.92
C THR A 762 -11.85 -18.51 -0.45
N ALA A 763 -11.08 -17.49 -0.06
CA ALA A 763 -11.01 -17.02 1.32
C ALA A 763 -12.31 -16.34 1.83
N LYS A 764 -13.24 -15.98 0.93
CA LYS A 764 -14.57 -15.44 1.30
C LYS A 764 -15.48 -16.50 1.96
N GLY A 765 -15.22 -17.79 1.73
CA GLY A 765 -16.04 -18.87 2.27
C GLY A 765 -15.26 -19.85 3.14
N PRO A 766 -15.96 -20.78 3.81
CA PRO A 766 -15.34 -21.78 4.66
C PRO A 766 -14.37 -22.67 3.88
N VAL A 767 -13.22 -22.93 4.50
CA VAL A 767 -12.21 -23.88 4.03
C VAL A 767 -11.93 -24.87 5.17
N ASP A 768 -12.07 -26.16 4.90
CA ASP A 768 -11.71 -27.21 5.84
C ASP A 768 -10.18 -27.34 5.89
N CYS A 769 -9.54 -27.20 7.05
CA CYS A 769 -8.07 -27.15 7.12
C CYS A 769 -7.41 -28.53 7.11
N VAL A 770 -8.17 -29.62 7.18
CA VAL A 770 -7.68 -31.00 7.15
C VAL A 770 -7.72 -31.56 5.73
N THR A 771 -8.87 -31.44 5.07
CA THR A 771 -9.11 -31.90 3.70
C THR A 771 -8.82 -30.83 2.64
N GLU A 772 -8.66 -29.57 3.06
CA GLU A 772 -8.46 -28.40 2.18
C GLU A 772 -9.61 -28.15 1.18
N LYS A 773 -10.78 -28.76 1.41
CA LYS A 773 -12.00 -28.48 0.63
C LYS A 773 -12.58 -27.13 1.00
N ALA A 774 -13.09 -26.40 0.01
CA ALA A 774 -13.64 -25.07 0.20
C ALA A 774 -15.02 -24.91 -0.43
N LEU A 775 -15.81 -23.98 0.11
CA LEU A 775 -17.14 -23.66 -0.43
C LEU A 775 -17.07 -22.98 -1.80
N TYR A 776 -16.12 -22.05 -1.98
CA TYR A 776 -15.89 -21.36 -3.25
C TYR A 776 -14.65 -21.95 -3.95
N THR A 777 -14.91 -22.71 -5.00
CA THR A 777 -13.92 -23.42 -5.80
C THR A 777 -14.41 -23.57 -7.25
N LEU A 778 -13.51 -23.91 -8.16
CA LEU A 778 -13.85 -24.27 -9.55
C LEU A 778 -13.91 -25.79 -9.76
N SER A 779 -13.51 -26.57 -8.75
CA SER A 779 -13.39 -28.03 -8.85
C SER A 779 -14.41 -28.73 -7.96
N GLU A 780 -15.16 -29.67 -8.56
CA GLU A 780 -16.18 -30.44 -7.86
C GLU A 780 -15.60 -31.38 -6.79
N ASP A 781 -14.39 -31.90 -7.00
CA ASP A 781 -13.72 -32.80 -6.06
C ASP A 781 -13.28 -32.07 -4.78
N TRP A 782 -13.05 -30.76 -4.89
CA TRP A 782 -12.59 -29.88 -3.82
C TRP A 782 -13.72 -29.04 -3.22
N LEU A 783 -14.96 -29.31 -3.60
CA LEU A 783 -16.14 -28.59 -3.12
C LEU A 783 -16.50 -29.06 -1.71
N LEU A 784 -16.59 -28.12 -0.78
CA LEU A 784 -17.10 -28.36 0.57
C LEU A 784 -18.64 -28.38 0.55
N TRP A 785 -19.22 -29.57 0.40
CA TRP A 785 -20.66 -29.79 0.35
C TRP A 785 -21.34 -29.94 1.73
N GLN A 786 -20.58 -29.84 2.83
CA GLN A 786 -21.09 -29.89 4.20
C GLN A 786 -20.98 -28.53 4.89
N ALA A 787 -21.11 -27.43 4.15
CA ALA A 787 -20.92 -26.09 4.69
C ALA A 787 -21.82 -25.88 5.92
N GLN A 788 -21.19 -25.63 7.08
CA GLN A 788 -21.87 -25.28 8.32
C GLN A 788 -22.29 -23.80 8.30
N ASP A 789 -23.26 -23.42 9.12
CA ASP A 789 -23.61 -22.01 9.35
C ASP A 789 -22.39 -21.20 9.78
N PHE A 790 -22.00 -20.23 8.94
CA PHE A 790 -20.88 -19.32 9.16
C PHE A 790 -21.32 -17.86 9.06
N SER A 791 -20.58 -17.00 9.74
CA SER A 791 -20.76 -15.54 9.70
C SER A 791 -19.42 -14.86 9.43
N SER A 792 -19.46 -13.73 8.73
CA SER A 792 -18.28 -12.91 8.46
C SER A 792 -17.98 -12.02 9.66
N LEU A 793 -16.72 -11.99 10.09
CA LEU A 793 -16.23 -11.25 11.25
C LEU A 793 -15.12 -10.28 10.82
N LYS A 794 -15.20 -9.03 11.27
CA LYS A 794 -14.17 -8.00 11.13
C LYS A 794 -13.40 -7.88 12.43
N LEU A 795 -12.15 -8.33 12.44
CA LEU A 795 -11.27 -8.36 13.60
C LEU A 795 -10.38 -7.13 13.62
N LYS A 796 -10.15 -6.53 14.79
CA LYS A 796 -9.22 -5.42 14.98
C LYS A 796 -7.90 -5.95 15.53
N VAL A 797 -6.92 -6.12 14.65
CA VAL A 797 -5.67 -6.82 14.96
C VAL A 797 -4.58 -5.84 15.35
N LEU A 798 -3.95 -6.09 16.48
CA LEU A 798 -2.97 -5.27 17.14
C LEU A 798 -1.63 -6.01 17.22
N PHE A 799 -0.53 -5.41 16.76
CA PHE A 799 0.79 -6.04 16.83
C PHE A 799 1.56 -5.45 18.02
N ALA A 800 2.03 -6.31 18.93
CA ALA A 800 2.89 -5.87 20.02
C ALA A 800 4.29 -5.50 19.49
N VAL A 801 4.81 -4.34 19.90
CA VAL A 801 6.13 -3.83 19.54
C VAL A 801 6.95 -3.66 20.82
N GLY A 802 8.11 -4.32 20.89
CA GLY A 802 9.01 -4.25 22.05
C GLY A 802 8.55 -5.06 23.27
N SER A 803 9.26 -4.90 24.39
CA SER A 803 9.01 -5.62 25.66
C SER A 803 8.09 -4.86 26.65
N GLU A 804 7.77 -3.60 26.37
CA GLU A 804 7.03 -2.70 27.29
C GLU A 804 5.53 -2.54 26.95
N GLY A 805 4.98 -3.42 26.11
CA GLY A 805 3.54 -3.46 25.85
C GLY A 805 3.01 -2.35 24.93
N GLU A 806 3.89 -1.68 24.18
CA GLU A 806 3.47 -0.80 23.08
C GLU A 806 2.80 -1.62 21.97
N VAL A 807 1.74 -1.06 21.40
CA VAL A 807 0.90 -1.76 20.43
C VAL A 807 0.73 -0.90 19.19
N SER A 808 0.79 -1.52 18.01
CA SER A 808 0.59 -0.86 16.72
C SER A 808 -0.82 -0.27 16.57
N GLU A 809 -1.02 0.56 15.54
CA GLU A 809 -2.37 0.87 15.08
C GLU A 809 -3.14 -0.41 14.67
N PRO A 810 -4.48 -0.46 14.88
CA PRO A 810 -5.28 -1.62 14.55
C PRO A 810 -5.36 -1.87 13.04
N LEU A 811 -5.11 -3.12 12.66
CA LEU A 811 -5.31 -3.67 11.33
C LEU A 811 -6.67 -4.37 11.26
N GLU A 812 -7.57 -3.90 10.39
CA GLU A 812 -8.84 -4.58 10.14
C GLU A 812 -8.61 -5.84 9.28
N VAL A 813 -9.00 -7.01 9.79
CA VAL A 813 -8.86 -8.30 9.12
C VAL A 813 -10.23 -8.98 9.01
N ASN A 814 -10.61 -9.40 7.81
CA ASN A 814 -11.84 -10.17 7.60
C ASN A 814 -11.57 -11.67 7.83
N ALA A 815 -12.34 -12.29 8.73
CA ALA A 815 -12.32 -13.71 9.04
C ALA A 815 -13.73 -14.29 9.04
N LEU A 816 -13.86 -15.61 9.18
CA LEU A 816 -15.12 -16.33 9.30
C LEU A 816 -15.23 -16.94 10.69
N SER A 817 -16.44 -17.03 11.23
CA SER A 817 -16.68 -17.67 12.52
C SER A 817 -16.20 -19.14 12.56
N CYS A 818 -16.19 -19.82 11.42
CA CYS A 818 -15.71 -21.18 11.27
C CYS A 818 -14.24 -21.29 10.88
N ASP A 819 -13.45 -20.21 10.87
CA ASP A 819 -12.02 -20.31 10.65
C ASP A 819 -11.34 -20.93 11.88
N SER A 820 -10.42 -21.87 11.63
CA SER A 820 -9.49 -22.36 12.64
C SER A 820 -8.48 -21.29 13.04
N ILE A 821 -7.84 -21.45 14.20
CA ILE A 821 -6.89 -20.44 14.71
C ILE A 821 -5.69 -20.25 13.76
N GLU A 822 -5.20 -21.31 13.12
CA GLU A 822 -4.14 -21.20 12.11
C GLU A 822 -4.60 -20.40 10.88
N GLN A 823 -5.80 -20.65 10.37
CA GLN A 823 -6.38 -19.89 9.25
C GLN A 823 -6.54 -18.40 9.59
N VAL A 824 -6.89 -18.07 10.84
CA VAL A 824 -6.93 -16.68 11.32
C VAL A 824 -5.53 -16.06 11.30
N LYS A 825 -4.49 -16.76 11.77
CA LYS A 825 -3.10 -16.30 11.70
C LYS A 825 -2.68 -16.06 10.23
N GLU A 826 -3.00 -16.96 9.31
CA GLU A 826 -2.72 -16.81 7.88
C GLU A 826 -3.42 -15.59 7.27
N LYS A 827 -4.70 -15.36 7.60
CA LYS A 827 -5.47 -14.18 7.14
C LYS A 827 -4.88 -12.87 7.68
N ILE A 828 -4.43 -12.86 8.93
CA ILE A 828 -3.73 -11.70 9.53
C ILE A 828 -2.46 -11.37 8.75
N LEU A 829 -1.60 -12.37 8.49
CA LEU A 829 -0.36 -12.16 7.74
C LEU A 829 -0.63 -11.72 6.30
N SER A 830 -1.61 -12.34 5.64
CA SER A 830 -2.00 -11.98 4.28
C SER A 830 -2.51 -10.54 4.20
N THR A 831 -3.31 -10.10 5.17
CA THR A 831 -3.83 -8.73 5.21
C THR A 831 -2.74 -7.72 5.59
N PHE A 832 -1.80 -8.11 6.47
CA PHE A 832 -0.61 -7.31 6.77
C PHE A 832 0.21 -7.07 5.50
N ASN A 833 0.57 -8.13 4.79
CA ASN A 833 1.36 -8.03 3.56
C ASN A 833 0.61 -7.21 2.48
N ALA A 834 -0.70 -7.41 2.32
CA ALA A 834 -1.50 -6.64 1.37
C ALA A 834 -1.59 -5.15 1.70
N LYS A 835 -1.64 -4.76 2.99
CA LYS A 835 -1.73 -3.36 3.41
C LYS A 835 -0.38 -2.64 3.37
N PHE A 836 0.69 -3.32 3.76
CA PHE A 836 2.01 -2.71 3.95
C PHE A 836 3.00 -3.00 2.81
N GLY A 837 2.74 -4.01 1.98
CA GLY A 837 3.57 -4.35 0.81
C GLY A 837 4.81 -5.19 1.10
N PHE A 838 4.96 -5.72 2.32
CA PHE A 838 6.03 -6.63 2.73
C PHE A 838 5.53 -7.65 3.77
N PRO A 839 6.13 -8.86 3.85
CA PRO A 839 5.72 -9.87 4.81
C PRO A 839 6.07 -9.45 6.24
N TYR A 840 5.26 -9.89 7.21
CA TYR A 840 5.60 -9.73 8.62
C TYR A 840 6.83 -10.59 8.96
N ASN A 841 7.78 -10.04 9.74
CA ASN A 841 9.11 -10.64 9.97
C ASN A 841 9.11 -12.03 10.64
N ASN A 842 7.99 -12.46 11.23
CA ASN A 842 7.87 -13.74 11.92
C ASN A 842 7.01 -14.72 11.09
N LEU A 843 7.41 -16.00 11.04
CA LEU A 843 6.61 -17.05 10.41
C LEU A 843 5.34 -17.34 11.23
N VAL A 844 4.31 -17.95 10.63
CA VAL A 844 3.04 -18.32 11.31
C VAL A 844 3.27 -19.04 12.64
N ARG A 845 4.29 -19.91 12.71
CA ARG A 845 4.67 -20.69 13.90
C ARG A 845 5.30 -19.86 15.03
N ASP A 846 5.86 -18.70 14.71
CA ASP A 846 6.68 -17.88 15.60
C ASP A 846 5.88 -16.83 16.38
N PHE A 847 4.56 -16.74 16.16
CA PHE A 847 3.66 -15.89 16.94
C PHE A 847 2.41 -16.63 17.39
N HIS A 848 1.77 -16.10 18.43
CA HIS A 848 0.47 -16.54 18.91
C HIS A 848 -0.50 -15.36 18.93
N VAL A 849 -1.78 -15.68 19.06
CA VAL A 849 -2.87 -14.70 19.02
C VAL A 849 -3.70 -14.79 20.29
N GLU A 850 -4.05 -13.62 20.83
CA GLU A 850 -4.92 -13.49 21.99
C GLU A 850 -6.12 -12.62 21.62
N TYR A 851 -7.30 -12.92 22.15
CA TYR A 851 -8.50 -12.11 21.93
C TYR A 851 -8.95 -11.41 23.21
N GLU A 852 -9.52 -10.23 23.05
CA GLU A 852 -10.05 -9.45 24.17
C GLU A 852 -11.44 -9.96 24.58
N LYS A 853 -11.58 -10.32 25.86
CA LYS A 853 -12.85 -10.69 26.50
C LYS A 853 -12.94 -10.05 27.89
N ASP A 854 -13.99 -9.26 28.11
CA ASP A 854 -14.27 -8.60 29.39
C ASP A 854 -13.08 -7.78 29.94
N GLY A 855 -12.30 -7.15 29.06
CA GLY A 855 -11.10 -6.36 29.42
C GLY A 855 -9.83 -7.17 29.70
N SER A 856 -9.87 -8.50 29.53
CA SER A 856 -8.73 -9.40 29.64
C SER A 856 -8.37 -10.02 28.28
N PHE A 857 -7.11 -10.37 28.06
CA PHE A 857 -6.67 -11.08 26.85
C PHE A 857 -6.56 -12.57 27.13
N LEU A 858 -7.22 -13.38 26.31
CA LEU A 858 -7.23 -14.83 26.40
C LEU A 858 -6.52 -15.44 25.19
N PRO A 859 -5.61 -16.43 25.37
CA PRO A 859 -4.94 -17.08 24.25
C PRO A 859 -5.92 -17.90 23.41
N LEU A 860 -5.78 -17.80 22.10
CA LEU A 860 -6.47 -18.68 21.15
C LEU A 860 -5.51 -19.80 20.76
N GLU A 861 -5.84 -21.02 21.19
CA GLU A 861 -5.09 -22.24 20.91
C GLU A 861 -5.81 -23.08 19.84
N GLU A 862 -5.05 -23.86 19.08
CA GLU A 862 -5.59 -24.70 17.99
C GLU A 862 -6.40 -25.86 18.57
N VAL A 863 -5.97 -26.39 19.71
CA VAL A 863 -6.70 -27.34 20.56
C VAL A 863 -6.41 -27.01 22.01
N ASP A 864 -7.43 -27.00 22.87
CA ASP A 864 -7.31 -26.77 24.30
C ASP A 864 -8.14 -27.78 25.10
N ALA A 865 -8.19 -27.64 26.42
CA ALA A 865 -8.98 -28.53 27.29
C ALA A 865 -10.50 -28.46 27.04
N SER A 866 -10.98 -27.48 26.28
CA SER A 866 -12.39 -27.32 25.93
C SER A 866 -12.75 -27.86 24.55
N SER A 867 -11.76 -28.31 23.77
CA SER A 867 -11.95 -28.86 22.42
C SER A 867 -12.89 -30.08 22.43
N VAL A 868 -13.76 -30.14 21.41
CA VAL A 868 -14.73 -31.23 21.25
C VAL A 868 -14.02 -32.47 20.72
N VAL A 869 -14.20 -33.62 21.38
CA VAL A 869 -13.66 -34.91 20.95
C VAL A 869 -14.81 -35.80 20.49
N ILE A 870 -14.72 -36.35 19.28
CA ILE A 870 -15.69 -37.29 18.71
C ILE A 870 -14.94 -38.60 18.40
N GLY A 871 -15.27 -39.68 19.12
CA GLY A 871 -14.55 -40.93 19.01
C GLY A 871 -13.08 -40.78 19.40
N GLU A 872 -12.17 -41.02 18.46
CA GLU A 872 -10.71 -40.87 18.62
C GLU A 872 -10.16 -39.57 18.00
N VAL A 873 -11.02 -38.72 17.43
CA VAL A 873 -10.61 -37.53 16.67
C VAL A 873 -11.04 -36.25 17.40
N THR A 874 -10.15 -35.26 17.43
CA THR A 874 -10.39 -33.97 18.12
C THR A 874 -10.76 -32.87 17.12
N MET A 875 -11.81 -32.10 17.41
CA MET A 875 -12.21 -30.96 16.61
C MET A 875 -11.26 -29.78 16.84
N LEU A 876 -10.76 -29.17 15.76
CA LEU A 876 -9.95 -27.96 15.84
C LEU A 876 -10.80 -26.77 16.31
N ASN A 877 -10.23 -25.96 17.21
CA ASN A 877 -10.92 -24.80 17.76
C ASN A 877 -11.07 -23.70 16.70
N THR A 878 -12.25 -23.10 16.65
CA THR A 878 -12.63 -22.03 15.71
C THR A 878 -12.96 -20.73 16.43
N LEU A 879 -13.11 -19.61 15.71
CA LEU A 879 -13.60 -18.36 16.33
C LEU A 879 -14.99 -18.52 16.97
N LYS A 880 -15.85 -19.38 16.40
CA LYS A 880 -17.17 -19.74 16.95
C LYS A 880 -17.05 -20.53 18.24
N HIS A 881 -16.05 -21.41 18.37
CA HIS A 881 -15.74 -22.14 19.61
C HIS A 881 -15.51 -21.19 20.78
N TYR A 882 -14.66 -20.18 20.58
CA TYR A 882 -14.36 -19.15 21.58
C TYR A 882 -15.42 -18.03 21.69
N LYS A 883 -16.50 -18.11 20.88
CA LYS A 883 -17.61 -17.14 20.81
C LYS A 883 -17.13 -15.70 20.55
N VAL A 884 -16.16 -15.53 19.65
CA VAL A 884 -15.59 -14.22 19.29
C VAL A 884 -16.62 -13.36 18.53
N PRO A 885 -17.01 -12.18 19.05
CA PRO A 885 -17.95 -11.29 18.35
C PRO A 885 -17.30 -10.47 17.23
N ASP A 886 -18.13 -9.89 16.36
CA ASP A 886 -17.70 -8.96 15.32
C ASP A 886 -17.07 -7.68 15.94
N GLY A 887 -15.98 -7.18 15.37
CA GLY A 887 -15.27 -6.00 15.85
C GLY A 887 -14.29 -6.23 17.01
N THR A 888 -14.09 -7.50 17.44
CA THR A 888 -13.21 -7.87 18.57
C THR A 888 -11.75 -7.54 18.30
N THR A 889 -11.06 -7.10 19.36
CA THR A 889 -9.62 -6.86 19.36
C THR A 889 -8.84 -8.18 19.46
N ILE A 890 -7.89 -8.41 18.57
CA ILE A 890 -6.93 -9.52 18.63
C ILE A 890 -5.53 -8.96 18.74
N LYS A 891 -4.72 -9.47 19.69
CA LYS A 891 -3.30 -9.17 19.80
C LYS A 891 -2.45 -10.25 19.15
N VAL A 892 -1.43 -9.84 18.41
CA VAL A 892 -0.40 -10.69 17.83
C VAL A 892 0.88 -10.51 18.63
N LEU A 893 1.37 -11.62 19.19
CA LEU A 893 2.51 -11.65 20.11
C LEU A 893 3.59 -12.59 19.59
N SER A 894 4.84 -12.12 19.51
CA SER A 894 5.96 -12.97 19.12
C SER A 894 6.29 -13.95 20.24
N LYS A 895 6.41 -15.24 19.92
CA LYS A 895 6.82 -16.28 20.89
C LYS A 895 8.24 -16.05 21.44
N LYS A 896 9.07 -15.26 20.74
CA LYS A 896 10.45 -14.93 21.17
C LYS A 896 10.49 -13.90 22.30
N THR A 897 9.62 -12.89 22.25
CA THR A 897 9.56 -11.82 23.27
C THR A 897 8.51 -12.11 24.34
N HIS A 898 7.44 -12.82 23.98
CA HIS A 898 6.35 -13.24 24.86
C HIS A 898 6.12 -14.75 24.68
N PRO A 899 6.82 -15.61 25.43
CA PRO A 899 6.60 -17.05 25.36
C PRO A 899 5.18 -17.38 25.86
N PRO A 900 4.40 -18.21 25.12
CA PRO A 900 3.07 -18.59 25.54
C PRO A 900 3.12 -19.45 26.81
N LEU A 901 2.06 -19.38 27.63
CA LEU A 901 1.90 -20.22 28.83
C LEU A 901 1.69 -21.71 28.49
N SER A 902 1.21 -22.00 27.27
CA SER A 902 0.99 -23.34 26.72
C SER A 902 2.10 -23.69 25.71
N PRO A 903 2.73 -24.89 25.80
CA PRO A 903 3.80 -25.31 24.90
C PRO A 903 3.31 -25.83 23.52
N GLN A 904 2.06 -25.54 23.12
CA GLN A 904 1.49 -26.06 21.87
C GLN A 904 2.27 -25.55 20.63
N GLY A 905 2.90 -26.50 19.92
CA GLY A 905 3.48 -26.31 18.59
C GLY A 905 2.41 -26.25 17.49
N SER A 906 2.83 -26.04 16.24
CA SER A 906 1.92 -26.12 15.09
C SER A 906 1.37 -27.56 14.98
N LEU A 907 0.05 -27.74 15.06
CA LEU A 907 -0.54 -29.08 14.96
C LEU A 907 -0.41 -29.67 13.55
N LYS A 908 -0.31 -28.80 12.53
CA LYS A 908 -0.14 -29.17 11.13
C LYS A 908 1.20 -29.86 10.84
N ASP A 909 2.18 -29.77 11.74
CA ASP A 909 3.48 -30.44 11.64
C ASP A 909 3.43 -31.89 12.18
N ASP A 910 2.31 -32.34 12.77
CA ASP A 910 2.12 -33.74 13.20
C ASP A 910 1.96 -34.66 11.98
N GLU A 911 2.80 -35.69 11.86
CA GLU A 911 2.75 -36.65 10.75
C GLU A 911 1.38 -37.32 10.59
N ASN A 912 0.60 -37.45 11.67
CA ASN A 912 -0.76 -38.02 11.66
C ASN A 912 -1.85 -36.96 11.95
N PHE A 913 -1.65 -35.72 11.49
CA PHE A 913 -2.62 -34.63 11.68
C PHE A 913 -4.03 -34.99 11.17
N SER A 914 -4.14 -35.54 9.96
CA SER A 914 -5.43 -35.89 9.34
C SER A 914 -6.16 -37.07 9.99
N GLY A 915 -5.45 -37.93 10.74
CA GLY A 915 -6.05 -39.03 11.49
C GLY A 915 -6.47 -38.65 12.91
N LYS A 916 -5.87 -37.60 13.49
CA LYS A 916 -6.11 -37.17 14.88
C LYS A 916 -7.06 -35.99 15.01
N TYR A 917 -7.17 -35.16 13.98
CA TYR A 917 -7.94 -33.92 14.02
C TYR A 917 -8.94 -33.82 12.87
N PHE A 918 -10.06 -33.15 13.13
CA PHE A 918 -11.04 -32.78 12.11
C PHE A 918 -11.49 -31.32 12.29
N HIS A 919 -12.06 -30.72 11.26
CA HIS A 919 -12.51 -29.32 11.29
C HIS A 919 -13.99 -29.18 10.94
N LEU A 920 -14.32 -29.20 9.65
CA LEU A 920 -15.70 -29.00 9.15
C LEU A 920 -16.31 -30.31 8.66
N ILE A 921 -15.49 -31.27 8.25
CA ILE A 921 -15.93 -32.59 7.77
C ILE A 921 -15.73 -33.63 8.88
N ASP A 922 -16.82 -34.32 9.22
CA ASP A 922 -16.82 -35.40 10.20
C ASP A 922 -16.16 -36.67 9.59
N PRO A 923 -15.13 -37.26 10.24
CA PRO A 923 -14.39 -38.43 9.76
C PRO A 923 -15.24 -39.71 9.68
N ASP A 924 -16.32 -39.86 10.46
CA ASP A 924 -17.14 -41.08 10.46
C ASP A 924 -18.01 -41.22 9.19
N VAL A 925 -18.11 -40.16 8.39
CA VAL A 925 -18.96 -40.14 7.19
C VAL A 925 -18.50 -41.14 6.12
N GLU A 926 -17.22 -41.49 6.02
CA GLU A 926 -16.76 -42.53 5.07
C GLU A 926 -17.00 -43.97 5.55
N GLU A 927 -16.97 -44.22 6.86
CA GLU A 927 -17.23 -45.55 7.43
C GLU A 927 -18.73 -45.85 7.54
N ASP A 928 -19.54 -44.84 7.89
CA ASP A 928 -21.01 -44.92 7.92
C ASP A 928 -21.61 -45.01 6.49
N GLN A 929 -20.92 -44.46 5.48
CA GLN A 929 -21.24 -44.61 4.05
C GLN A 929 -21.22 -46.06 3.55
N ARG A 930 -20.38 -46.93 4.15
CA ARG A 930 -20.32 -48.36 3.82
C ARG A 930 -21.37 -49.18 4.56
N LYS A 931 -21.75 -48.76 5.77
CA LYS A 931 -22.63 -49.53 6.66
C LYS A 931 -24.13 -49.20 6.48
N ASN A 932 -24.51 -48.00 6.04
CA ASN A 932 -25.92 -47.59 6.02
C ASN A 932 -26.35 -46.72 4.80
N PRO A 933 -26.70 -47.33 3.65
CA PRO A 933 -27.01 -46.60 2.41
C PRO A 933 -28.32 -45.78 2.44
N GLU A 934 -29.21 -45.98 3.42
CA GLU A 934 -30.45 -45.21 3.59
C GLU A 934 -30.22 -43.78 4.12
N ARG A 935 -29.09 -43.52 4.81
CA ARG A 935 -28.68 -42.16 5.24
C ARG A 935 -28.20 -41.27 4.08
N LYS A 936 -28.07 -41.80 2.86
CA LYS A 936 -27.70 -41.05 1.63
C LYS A 936 -28.58 -39.83 1.33
N LYS A 937 -29.81 -39.77 1.88
CA LYS A 937 -30.87 -38.91 1.32
C LYS A 937 -31.00 -37.49 1.87
N LEU A 938 -30.14 -37.04 2.79
CA LEU A 938 -30.31 -35.72 3.43
C LEU A 938 -29.26 -34.64 3.13
N LYS A 939 -28.23 -34.88 2.31
CA LYS A 939 -27.29 -33.82 1.87
C LYS A 939 -26.91 -34.01 0.40
N LEU A 940 -27.59 -33.29 -0.50
CA LEU A 940 -27.39 -33.35 -1.96
C LEU A 940 -26.17 -32.52 -2.38
N LYS A 941 -25.11 -33.18 -2.87
CA LYS A 941 -23.90 -32.53 -3.41
C LYS A 941 -24.24 -31.55 -4.55
N GLU A 942 -25.31 -31.86 -5.30
CA GLU A 942 -25.78 -31.11 -6.46
C GLU A 942 -26.28 -29.69 -6.12
N VAL A 943 -26.77 -29.45 -4.90
CA VAL A 943 -27.24 -28.12 -4.46
C VAL A 943 -26.09 -27.11 -4.45
N HIS A 944 -24.88 -27.57 -4.09
CA HIS A 944 -23.69 -26.74 -4.01
C HIS A 944 -22.98 -26.54 -5.36
N LEU A 945 -23.41 -27.17 -6.46
CA LEU A 945 -22.85 -26.91 -7.80
C LEU A 945 -23.08 -25.45 -8.25
N THR A 946 -24.11 -24.79 -7.71
CA THR A 946 -24.34 -23.35 -7.91
C THR A 946 -23.17 -22.49 -7.43
N LYS A 947 -22.42 -22.94 -6.41
CA LYS A 947 -21.23 -22.26 -5.90
C LYS A 947 -20.03 -22.35 -6.86
N LEU A 948 -19.91 -23.45 -7.60
CA LEU A 948 -18.93 -23.55 -8.69
C LEU A 948 -19.22 -22.51 -9.78
N LEU A 949 -20.50 -22.33 -10.11
CA LEU A 949 -20.92 -21.33 -11.10
C LEU A 949 -20.72 -19.90 -10.60
N SER A 950 -21.08 -19.61 -9.33
CA SER A 950 -20.81 -18.31 -8.70
C SER A 950 -19.31 -17.99 -8.71
N THR A 951 -18.46 -18.94 -8.31
CA THR A 951 -17.00 -18.80 -8.36
C THR A 951 -16.50 -18.57 -9.78
N LYS A 952 -17.01 -19.33 -10.77
CA LYS A 952 -16.67 -19.13 -12.19
C LYS A 952 -17.03 -17.73 -12.67
N VAL A 953 -18.22 -17.22 -12.32
CA VAL A 953 -18.68 -15.88 -12.71
C VAL A 953 -17.78 -14.81 -12.09
N ALA A 954 -17.46 -14.91 -10.80
CA ALA A 954 -16.58 -13.96 -10.09
C ALA A 954 -15.19 -13.86 -10.73
N LEU A 955 -14.64 -15.00 -11.20
CA LEU A 955 -13.29 -15.09 -11.75
C LEU A 955 -13.22 -14.89 -13.27
N HIS A 956 -14.36 -14.82 -13.97
CA HIS A 956 -14.40 -14.94 -15.43
C HIS A 956 -13.62 -13.86 -16.16
N SER A 957 -13.70 -12.60 -15.70
CA SER A 957 -12.99 -11.46 -16.31
C SER A 957 -11.47 -11.63 -16.25
N PHE A 958 -10.94 -12.11 -15.12
CA PHE A 958 -9.51 -12.38 -14.95
C PHE A 958 -9.03 -13.50 -15.88
N VAL A 959 -9.81 -14.58 -16.00
CA VAL A 959 -9.50 -15.69 -16.91
C VAL A 959 -9.52 -15.23 -18.37
N GLU A 960 -10.54 -14.47 -18.77
CA GLU A 960 -10.66 -13.97 -20.14
C GLU A 960 -9.53 -13.00 -20.49
N ASN A 961 -9.19 -12.07 -19.59
CA ASN A 961 -8.08 -11.14 -19.79
C ASN A 961 -6.74 -11.86 -19.88
N LEU A 962 -6.50 -12.87 -19.04
CA LEU A 962 -5.29 -13.70 -19.12
C LEU A 962 -5.21 -14.42 -20.47
N PHE A 963 -6.29 -15.09 -20.90
CA PHE A 963 -6.32 -15.84 -22.16
C PHE A 963 -6.06 -14.93 -23.36
N LYS A 964 -6.71 -13.76 -23.40
CA LYS A 964 -6.47 -12.75 -24.45
C LYS A 964 -5.06 -12.17 -24.43
N SER A 965 -4.44 -12.05 -23.25
CA SER A 965 -3.05 -11.62 -23.16
C SER A 965 -2.08 -12.66 -23.73
N ILE A 966 -2.40 -13.96 -23.59
CA ILE A 966 -1.58 -15.07 -24.11
C ILE A 966 -1.63 -15.17 -25.63
N TRP A 967 -2.84 -15.16 -26.22
CA TRP A 967 -3.03 -15.18 -27.68
C TRP A 967 -3.24 -13.78 -28.28
N GLY A 968 -2.73 -12.75 -27.61
CA GLY A 968 -2.68 -11.39 -28.10
C GLY A 968 -1.43 -11.15 -28.95
N THR A 969 -1.48 -10.15 -29.83
CA THR A 969 -0.32 -9.68 -30.61
C THR A 969 -0.02 -8.22 -30.24
N PRO A 970 0.92 -7.96 -29.31
CA PRO A 970 1.34 -6.60 -28.99
C PRO A 970 1.77 -5.87 -30.26
N ASN A 971 1.27 -4.66 -30.49
CA ASN A 971 1.54 -3.86 -31.70
C ASN A 971 1.23 -4.60 -33.03
N CYS A 972 0.28 -5.55 -33.03
CA CYS A 972 -0.07 -6.40 -34.17
C CYS A 972 1.07 -7.29 -34.71
N ARG A 973 2.16 -7.50 -33.95
CA ARG A 973 3.27 -8.40 -34.29
C ARG A 973 3.31 -9.58 -33.33
N ALA A 974 3.64 -10.77 -33.85
CA ALA A 974 3.91 -11.93 -33.02
C ALA A 974 5.34 -11.86 -32.49
N LEU A 975 5.59 -12.55 -31.38
CA LEU A 975 6.93 -12.69 -30.81
C LEU A 975 7.86 -13.42 -31.78
N HIS A 976 9.11 -12.97 -31.86
CA HIS A 976 10.12 -13.54 -32.75
C HIS A 976 10.20 -15.06 -32.64
N ALA A 977 10.29 -15.59 -31.42
CA ALA A 977 10.38 -17.03 -31.19
C ALA A 977 9.12 -17.82 -31.62
N ILE A 978 7.92 -17.27 -31.41
CA ILE A 978 6.66 -17.93 -31.80
C ILE A 978 6.54 -17.95 -33.32
N LYS A 979 6.78 -16.81 -33.97
CA LYS A 979 6.70 -16.70 -35.43
C LYS A 979 7.72 -17.60 -36.10
N TYR A 980 8.99 -17.53 -35.67
CA TYR A 980 10.06 -18.36 -36.19
C TYR A 980 9.76 -19.86 -36.04
N PHE A 981 9.37 -20.29 -34.83
CA PHE A 981 9.10 -21.71 -34.59
C PHE A 981 7.86 -22.22 -35.33
N PHE A 982 6.82 -21.39 -35.49
CA PHE A 982 5.63 -21.78 -36.26
C PHE A 982 5.91 -21.86 -37.75
N ASP A 983 6.75 -20.97 -38.30
CA ASP A 983 7.22 -21.05 -39.68
C ASP A 983 8.09 -22.29 -39.90
N PHE A 984 8.94 -22.66 -38.92
CA PHE A 984 9.67 -23.92 -38.93
C PHE A 984 8.72 -25.13 -39.02
N LEU A 985 7.67 -25.19 -38.18
CA LEU A 985 6.69 -26.28 -38.24
C LEU A 985 5.96 -26.33 -39.59
N ASP A 986 5.61 -25.18 -40.16
CA ASP A 986 4.96 -25.08 -41.46
C ASP A 986 5.90 -25.61 -42.57
N ALA A 987 7.18 -25.20 -42.56
CA ALA A 987 8.19 -25.70 -43.50
C ALA A 987 8.44 -27.21 -43.35
N GLN A 988 8.43 -27.76 -42.14
CA GLN A 988 8.58 -29.20 -41.93
C GLN A 988 7.38 -29.98 -42.45
N ALA A 989 6.16 -29.48 -42.26
CA ALA A 989 4.98 -30.12 -42.83
C ALA A 989 5.02 -30.13 -44.36
N ASP A 990 5.48 -29.05 -44.99
CA ASP A 990 5.68 -28.96 -46.44
C ASP A 990 6.74 -29.96 -46.93
N ASN A 991 7.87 -30.06 -46.23
CA ASN A 991 8.93 -31.04 -46.53
C ASN A 991 8.44 -32.49 -46.42
N MET A 992 7.56 -32.78 -45.44
CA MET A 992 6.92 -34.08 -45.25
C MET A 992 5.69 -34.29 -46.15
N LYS A 993 5.35 -33.32 -47.02
CA LYS A 993 4.18 -33.34 -47.93
C LYS A 993 2.84 -33.50 -47.20
N ILE A 994 2.71 -32.92 -46.00
CA ILE A 994 1.49 -32.94 -45.20
C ILE A 994 0.60 -31.76 -45.63
N THR A 995 -0.58 -32.06 -46.19
CA THR A 995 -1.53 -31.05 -46.68
C THR A 995 -2.70 -30.79 -45.73
N ASP A 996 -2.86 -31.60 -44.67
CA ASP A 996 -3.95 -31.46 -43.69
C ASP A 996 -3.65 -30.31 -42.69
N PRO A 997 -4.42 -29.19 -42.72
CA PRO A 997 -4.19 -28.05 -41.83
C PRO A 997 -4.44 -28.39 -40.35
N ASP A 998 -5.21 -29.45 -40.05
CA ASP A 998 -5.42 -29.90 -38.68
C ASP A 998 -4.11 -30.40 -38.05
N VAL A 999 -3.23 -31.03 -38.85
CA VAL A 999 -1.94 -31.52 -38.35
C VAL A 999 -1.09 -30.36 -37.86
N LEU A 1000 -0.99 -29.29 -38.66
CA LEU A 1000 -0.28 -28.07 -38.29
C LEU A 1000 -0.86 -27.40 -37.04
N HIS A 1001 -2.19 -27.30 -36.96
CA HIS A 1001 -2.86 -26.76 -35.77
C HIS A 1001 -2.52 -27.58 -34.52
N ILE A 1002 -2.51 -28.91 -34.63
CA ILE A 1002 -2.17 -29.80 -33.51
C ILE A 1002 -0.69 -29.69 -33.15
N TRP A 1003 0.24 -29.60 -34.10
CA TRP A 1003 1.66 -29.41 -33.83
C TRP A 1003 1.93 -28.09 -33.11
N LYS A 1004 1.33 -26.98 -33.57
CA LYS A 1004 1.40 -25.67 -32.92
C LYS A 1004 0.85 -25.72 -31.49
N THR A 1005 -0.27 -26.42 -31.30
CA THR A 1005 -0.90 -26.59 -29.98
C THR A 1005 -0.07 -27.47 -29.02
N ASN A 1006 0.51 -28.57 -29.52
CA ASN A 1006 1.30 -29.49 -28.72
C ASN A 1006 2.70 -28.94 -28.38
N SER A 1007 3.21 -27.99 -29.16
CA SER A 1007 4.54 -27.41 -28.97
C SER A 1007 4.55 -26.20 -28.04
N LEU A 1008 3.58 -25.28 -28.18
CA LEU A 1008 3.58 -24.02 -27.42
C LEU A 1008 2.58 -24.03 -26.25
N PRO A 1009 1.24 -23.99 -26.45
CA PRO A 1009 0.31 -23.85 -25.34
C PRO A 1009 0.33 -25.05 -24.38
N LEU A 1010 0.46 -26.28 -24.90
CA LEU A 1010 0.52 -27.48 -24.05
C LEU A 1010 1.79 -27.54 -23.19
N ARG A 1011 2.95 -27.15 -23.73
CA ARG A 1011 4.24 -27.36 -23.06
C ARG A 1011 4.68 -26.17 -22.22
N PHE A 1012 4.41 -24.96 -22.70
CA PHE A 1012 4.80 -23.74 -22.02
C PHE A 1012 3.61 -23.16 -21.23
N TRP A 1013 2.54 -22.73 -21.91
CA TRP A 1013 1.48 -21.97 -21.24
C TRP A 1013 0.73 -22.77 -20.18
N VAL A 1014 0.37 -24.04 -20.43
CA VAL A 1014 -0.26 -24.91 -19.42
C VAL A 1014 0.66 -25.10 -18.21
N ASN A 1015 1.97 -25.21 -18.44
CA ASN A 1015 2.92 -25.35 -17.35
C ASN A 1015 2.97 -24.10 -16.47
N ILE A 1016 2.98 -22.91 -17.08
CA ILE A 1016 2.90 -21.61 -16.37
C ILE A 1016 1.56 -21.42 -15.66
N LEU A 1017 0.44 -21.71 -16.33
CA LEU A 1017 -0.92 -21.61 -15.79
C LEU A 1017 -1.10 -22.50 -14.56
N LYS A 1018 -0.63 -23.75 -14.63
CA LYS A 1018 -0.71 -24.69 -13.51
C LYS A 1018 0.30 -24.38 -12.42
N ASN A 1019 1.45 -23.79 -12.74
CA ASN A 1019 2.54 -23.58 -11.79
C ASN A 1019 2.94 -22.09 -11.69
N PRO A 1020 2.06 -21.21 -11.17
CA PRO A 1020 2.36 -19.79 -11.03
C PRO A 1020 3.54 -19.52 -10.07
N GLN A 1021 3.84 -20.45 -9.15
CA GLN A 1021 5.05 -20.39 -8.32
C GLN A 1021 6.35 -20.50 -9.12
N PHE A 1022 6.32 -20.88 -10.39
CA PHE A 1022 7.51 -20.77 -11.25
C PHE A 1022 7.79 -19.33 -11.66
N VAL A 1023 6.79 -18.44 -11.59
CA VAL A 1023 6.88 -17.05 -12.03
C VAL A 1023 6.92 -16.09 -10.84
N PHE A 1024 6.21 -16.41 -9.76
CA PHE A 1024 6.07 -15.55 -8.59
C PHE A 1024 6.61 -16.20 -7.32
N ASP A 1025 7.10 -15.35 -6.40
CA ASP A 1025 7.41 -15.78 -5.04
C ASP A 1025 6.10 -15.97 -4.25
N MET A 1026 5.53 -17.17 -4.37
CA MET A 1026 4.27 -17.52 -3.71
C MET A 1026 4.18 -19.01 -3.39
N LYS A 1027 3.42 -19.34 -2.34
CA LYS A 1027 3.09 -20.72 -1.98
C LYS A 1027 1.83 -21.18 -2.74
N LYS A 1028 1.94 -22.30 -3.45
CA LYS A 1028 0.81 -22.93 -4.13
C LYS A 1028 0.13 -23.94 -3.21
N THR A 1029 -1.15 -23.73 -2.91
CA THR A 1029 -1.97 -24.69 -2.14
C THR A 1029 -2.58 -25.76 -3.05
N PRO A 1030 -2.83 -26.98 -2.56
CA PRO A 1030 -3.55 -28.02 -3.30
C PRO A 1030 -4.91 -27.57 -3.85
N GLN A 1031 -5.65 -26.78 -3.07
CA GLN A 1031 -6.91 -26.21 -3.54
C GLN A 1031 -6.72 -25.24 -4.73
N LEU A 1032 -5.70 -24.36 -4.65
CA LEU A 1032 -5.36 -23.47 -5.76
C LEU A 1032 -4.92 -24.27 -7.00
N ASP A 1033 -4.12 -25.33 -6.83
CA ASP A 1033 -3.73 -26.22 -7.93
C ASP A 1033 -4.94 -26.81 -8.66
N SER A 1034 -5.95 -27.22 -7.90
CA SER A 1034 -7.18 -27.77 -8.44
C SER A 1034 -7.95 -26.76 -9.30
N CYS A 1035 -8.12 -25.53 -8.80
CA CYS A 1035 -8.73 -24.44 -9.57
C CYS A 1035 -7.94 -24.11 -10.84
N LEU A 1036 -6.61 -24.02 -10.74
CA LEU A 1036 -5.74 -23.76 -11.89
C LEU A 1036 -5.78 -24.89 -12.91
N THR A 1037 -5.94 -26.14 -12.46
CA THR A 1037 -6.12 -27.29 -13.35
C THR A 1037 -7.42 -27.21 -14.14
N VAL A 1038 -8.52 -26.76 -13.53
CA VAL A 1038 -9.79 -26.52 -14.23
C VAL A 1038 -9.62 -25.42 -15.30
N ILE A 1039 -8.97 -24.31 -14.95
CA ILE A 1039 -8.71 -23.21 -15.89
C ILE A 1039 -7.77 -23.65 -17.02
N ALA A 1040 -6.69 -24.37 -16.70
CA ALA A 1040 -5.76 -24.90 -17.70
C ALA A 1040 -6.43 -25.92 -18.65
N GLN A 1041 -7.39 -26.70 -18.15
CA GLN A 1041 -8.19 -27.58 -18.99
C GLN A 1041 -9.08 -26.78 -19.95
N ALA A 1042 -9.76 -25.73 -19.48
CA ALA A 1042 -10.55 -24.83 -20.33
C ALA A 1042 -9.67 -24.10 -21.37
N PHE A 1043 -8.46 -23.71 -20.97
CA PHE A 1043 -7.44 -23.16 -21.88
C PHE A 1043 -7.13 -24.17 -23.00
N MET A 1044 -6.80 -25.41 -22.67
CA MET A 1044 -6.50 -26.44 -23.69
C MET A 1044 -7.70 -26.81 -24.56
N ASP A 1045 -8.92 -26.86 -23.99
CA ASP A 1045 -10.14 -27.11 -24.75
C ASP A 1045 -10.41 -26.00 -25.80
N SER A 1046 -9.89 -24.79 -25.58
CA SER A 1046 -9.94 -23.66 -26.52
C SER A 1046 -9.07 -23.86 -27.76
N PHE A 1047 -8.07 -24.74 -27.71
CA PHE A 1047 -7.26 -25.14 -28.86
C PHE A 1047 -7.77 -26.43 -29.53
N SER A 1048 -8.81 -27.07 -28.99
CA SER A 1048 -9.32 -28.32 -29.58
C SER A 1048 -10.03 -28.08 -30.92
N LEU A 1049 -9.76 -28.96 -31.90
CA LEU A 1049 -10.46 -28.97 -33.18
C LEU A 1049 -11.83 -29.67 -33.12
N SER A 1050 -12.06 -30.54 -32.13
CA SER A 1050 -13.31 -31.30 -32.03
C SER A 1050 -14.44 -30.49 -31.39
N GLU A 1051 -15.64 -30.57 -31.96
CA GLU A 1051 -16.86 -30.10 -31.29
C GLU A 1051 -17.29 -31.15 -30.27
N THR A 1052 -17.18 -30.82 -28.99
CA THR A 1052 -17.56 -31.75 -27.91
C THR A 1052 -19.05 -31.58 -27.63
N GLN A 1053 -19.87 -32.57 -27.96
CA GLN A 1053 -21.25 -32.61 -27.50
C GLN A 1053 -21.27 -32.94 -26.00
N LEU A 1054 -21.60 -31.95 -25.18
CA LEU A 1054 -21.64 -32.10 -23.74
C LEU A 1054 -23.02 -32.58 -23.30
N GLY A 1055 -23.08 -33.81 -22.78
CA GLY A 1055 -24.28 -34.40 -22.18
C GLY A 1055 -24.21 -34.44 -20.65
N LYS A 1056 -25.22 -35.07 -20.01
CA LYS A 1056 -25.32 -35.21 -18.55
C LYS A 1056 -24.10 -35.91 -17.89
N HIS A 1057 -23.37 -36.73 -18.64
CA HIS A 1057 -22.19 -37.47 -18.16
C HIS A 1057 -20.86 -36.75 -18.42
N ALA A 1058 -20.88 -35.52 -18.94
CA ALA A 1058 -19.66 -34.75 -19.12
C ALA A 1058 -19.10 -34.30 -17.74
N PRO A 1059 -17.77 -34.25 -17.59
CA PRO A 1059 -17.18 -33.82 -16.33
C PRO A 1059 -17.47 -32.34 -16.05
N THR A 1060 -17.70 -32.01 -14.79
CA THR A 1060 -18.18 -30.68 -14.35
C THR A 1060 -17.26 -29.54 -14.77
N ASN A 1061 -15.94 -29.75 -14.77
CA ASN A 1061 -14.96 -28.77 -15.26
C ASN A 1061 -15.19 -28.36 -16.73
N LYS A 1062 -15.62 -29.29 -17.59
CA LYS A 1062 -15.98 -29.00 -19.00
C LYS A 1062 -17.34 -28.31 -19.10
N LEU A 1063 -18.29 -28.67 -18.25
CA LEU A 1063 -19.61 -28.01 -18.21
C LEU A 1063 -19.51 -26.54 -17.78
N LEU A 1064 -18.61 -26.20 -16.85
CA LEU A 1064 -18.43 -24.84 -16.33
C LEU A 1064 -18.05 -23.81 -17.40
N TYR A 1065 -17.21 -24.18 -18.36
CA TYR A 1065 -16.71 -23.29 -19.43
C TYR A 1065 -17.33 -23.59 -20.80
N ALA A 1066 -18.26 -24.53 -20.90
CA ALA A 1066 -18.87 -25.00 -22.14
C ALA A 1066 -19.34 -23.88 -23.09
N LYS A 1067 -19.93 -22.81 -22.52
CA LYS A 1067 -20.46 -21.67 -23.28
C LYS A 1067 -19.37 -20.71 -23.79
N ASP A 1068 -18.21 -20.70 -23.15
CA ASP A 1068 -17.11 -19.77 -23.48
C ASP A 1068 -16.16 -20.36 -24.53
N ILE A 1069 -15.95 -21.69 -24.51
CA ILE A 1069 -15.02 -22.40 -25.40
C ILE A 1069 -15.22 -22.07 -26.89
N PRO A 1070 -16.45 -22.00 -27.46
CA PRO A 1070 -16.63 -21.65 -28.87
C PRO A 1070 -16.13 -20.24 -29.24
N LYS A 1071 -16.18 -19.29 -28.30
CA LYS A 1071 -15.60 -17.95 -28.48
C LYS A 1071 -14.08 -18.04 -28.51
N PHE A 1072 -13.47 -18.67 -27.51
CA PHE A 1072 -12.02 -18.82 -27.41
C PHE A 1072 -11.43 -19.59 -28.61
N LYS A 1073 -12.10 -20.65 -29.09
CA LYS A 1073 -11.71 -21.35 -30.33
C LYS A 1073 -11.63 -20.44 -31.55
N ARG A 1074 -12.54 -19.47 -31.68
CA ARG A 1074 -12.50 -18.49 -32.80
C ARG A 1074 -11.32 -17.53 -32.65
N GLU A 1075 -11.05 -17.07 -31.44
CA GLU A 1075 -9.90 -16.20 -31.14
C GLU A 1075 -8.56 -16.92 -31.41
N VAL A 1076 -8.41 -18.17 -30.96
CA VAL A 1076 -7.23 -19.00 -31.24
C VAL A 1076 -7.02 -19.22 -32.74
N LYS A 1077 -8.09 -19.53 -33.48
CA LYS A 1077 -8.01 -19.67 -34.94
C LYS A 1077 -7.57 -18.37 -35.61
N ALA A 1078 -8.05 -17.22 -35.14
CA ALA A 1078 -7.63 -15.91 -35.63
C ALA A 1078 -6.16 -15.62 -35.31
N TYR A 1079 -5.71 -15.98 -34.10
CA TYR A 1079 -4.31 -15.84 -33.66
C TYR A 1079 -3.34 -16.64 -34.55
N TYR A 1080 -3.59 -17.94 -34.77
CA TYR A 1080 -2.74 -18.75 -35.66
C TYR A 1080 -2.77 -18.25 -37.10
N LYS A 1081 -3.91 -17.78 -37.59
CA LYS A 1081 -4.03 -17.16 -38.91
C LYS A 1081 -3.16 -15.89 -39.00
N GLN A 1082 -3.24 -15.01 -38.01
CA GLN A 1082 -2.47 -13.76 -37.97
C GLN A 1082 -0.95 -14.02 -37.97
N ILE A 1083 -0.46 -15.01 -37.20
CA ILE A 1083 0.96 -15.38 -37.20
C ILE A 1083 1.40 -15.90 -38.57
N ARG A 1084 0.57 -16.72 -39.22
CA ARG A 1084 0.87 -17.27 -40.54
C ARG A 1084 0.94 -16.17 -41.62
N GLU A 1085 0.08 -15.17 -41.53
CA GLU A 1085 0.02 -14.06 -42.49
C GLU A 1085 1.13 -13.01 -42.29
N GLN A 1086 1.87 -13.05 -41.18
CA GLN A 1086 3.01 -12.17 -40.94
C GLN A 1086 4.22 -12.55 -41.83
N PRO A 1087 5.04 -11.56 -42.22
CA PRO A 1087 6.26 -11.81 -42.97
C PRO A 1087 7.19 -12.75 -42.19
N PRO A 1088 7.92 -13.66 -42.88
CA PRO A 1088 8.89 -14.54 -42.24
C PRO A 1088 10.03 -13.72 -41.63
N ILE A 1089 10.55 -14.20 -40.50
CA ILE A 1089 11.71 -13.59 -39.84
C ILE A 1089 12.96 -14.09 -40.55
N THR A 1090 13.90 -13.18 -40.84
CA THR A 1090 15.16 -13.57 -41.46
C THR A 1090 16.08 -14.26 -40.44
N ASP A 1091 16.87 -15.24 -40.90
CA ASP A 1091 17.82 -15.95 -40.01
C ASP A 1091 18.76 -15.00 -39.27
N SER A 1092 19.22 -13.93 -39.93
CA SER A 1092 20.08 -12.92 -39.32
C SER A 1092 19.38 -12.15 -38.20
N GLU A 1093 18.11 -11.77 -38.39
CA GLU A 1093 17.31 -11.07 -37.37
C GLU A 1093 17.07 -11.98 -36.17
N PHE A 1094 16.74 -13.25 -36.42
CA PHE A 1094 16.48 -14.19 -35.34
C PHE A 1094 17.74 -14.56 -34.54
N LYS A 1095 18.88 -14.76 -35.22
CA LYS A 1095 20.17 -14.99 -34.56
C LYS A 1095 20.60 -13.81 -33.70
N GLU A 1096 20.33 -12.58 -34.13
CA GLU A 1096 20.60 -11.39 -33.31
C GLU A 1096 19.74 -11.38 -32.04
N PHE A 1097 18.43 -11.65 -32.15
CA PHE A 1097 17.54 -11.81 -30.99
C PHE A 1097 18.07 -12.86 -29.99
N LEU A 1098 18.49 -14.03 -30.47
CA LEU A 1098 19.04 -15.09 -29.60
C LEU A 1098 20.36 -14.69 -28.95
N ARG A 1099 21.19 -13.91 -29.65
CA ARG A 1099 22.46 -13.39 -29.10
C ARG A 1099 22.21 -12.36 -28.00
N GLU A 1100 21.23 -11.49 -28.17
CA GLU A 1100 20.82 -10.54 -27.13
C GLU A 1100 20.31 -11.26 -25.87
N GLU A 1101 19.45 -12.27 -26.02
CA GLU A 1101 18.96 -13.08 -24.90
C GLU A 1101 20.09 -13.88 -24.22
N SER A 1102 21.06 -14.41 -24.98
CA SER A 1102 22.25 -15.08 -24.41
C SER A 1102 23.08 -14.10 -23.57
N LYS A 1103 23.34 -12.90 -24.10
CA LYS A 1103 24.15 -11.87 -23.44
C LYS A 1103 23.48 -11.34 -22.17
N LYS A 1104 22.15 -11.23 -22.17
CA LYS A 1104 21.37 -10.76 -21.01
C LYS A 1104 21.51 -11.68 -19.80
N HIS A 1105 21.85 -12.95 -20.01
CA HIS A 1105 21.80 -14.00 -18.99
C HIS A 1105 23.10 -14.79 -18.82
N GLU A 1106 24.21 -14.33 -19.44
CA GLU A 1106 25.52 -15.01 -19.47
C GLU A 1106 26.11 -15.35 -18.09
N SER A 1107 25.73 -14.60 -17.04
CA SER A 1107 26.27 -14.75 -15.68
C SER A 1107 25.32 -15.43 -14.69
N GLU A 1108 24.15 -15.90 -15.13
CA GLU A 1108 23.08 -16.39 -14.25
C GLU A 1108 23.30 -17.83 -13.76
N PHE A 1109 23.94 -18.68 -14.57
CA PHE A 1109 24.10 -20.11 -14.30
C PHE A 1109 25.55 -20.56 -14.11
N ASN A 1110 25.72 -21.65 -13.37
CA ASN A 1110 27.00 -22.34 -13.19
C ASN A 1110 27.19 -23.45 -14.25
N GLU A 1111 27.80 -23.07 -15.38
CA GLU A 1111 28.11 -23.98 -16.49
C GLU A 1111 28.96 -25.19 -16.05
N THR A 1112 29.88 -25.00 -15.09
CA THR A 1112 30.80 -26.06 -14.63
C THR A 1112 30.04 -27.20 -13.97
N VAL A 1113 29.06 -26.90 -13.12
CA VAL A 1113 28.22 -27.92 -12.47
C VAL A 1113 27.40 -28.67 -13.52
N ALA A 1114 26.80 -27.96 -14.47
CA ALA A 1114 26.02 -28.58 -15.54
C ALA A 1114 26.87 -29.54 -16.39
N LEU A 1115 28.09 -29.13 -16.77
CA LEU A 1115 29.02 -29.97 -17.54
C LEU A 1115 29.46 -31.22 -16.77
N ARG A 1116 29.72 -31.11 -15.46
CA ARG A 1116 30.09 -32.27 -14.63
C ARG A 1116 28.93 -33.27 -14.49
N GLU A 1117 27.71 -32.79 -14.33
CA GLU A 1117 26.52 -33.67 -14.31
C GLU A 1117 26.25 -34.30 -15.69
N LEU A 1118 26.45 -33.55 -16.79
CA LEU A 1118 26.38 -34.10 -18.16
C LEU A 1118 27.39 -35.22 -18.38
N TYR A 1119 28.62 -35.05 -17.90
CA TYR A 1119 29.66 -36.06 -18.05
C TYR A 1119 29.27 -37.39 -17.39
N LYS A 1120 28.49 -37.39 -16.30
CA LYS A 1120 28.01 -38.64 -15.68
C LYS A 1120 27.17 -39.48 -16.65
N PHE A 1121 26.37 -38.85 -17.52
CA PHE A 1121 25.64 -39.54 -18.57
C PHE A 1121 26.58 -40.10 -19.64
N ILE A 1122 27.55 -39.29 -20.09
CA ILE A 1122 28.56 -39.71 -21.07
C ILE A 1122 29.37 -40.90 -20.54
N GLN A 1123 29.82 -40.84 -19.28
CA GLN A 1123 30.58 -41.92 -18.66
C GLN A 1123 29.76 -43.22 -18.56
N ARG A 1124 28.47 -43.11 -18.20
CA ARG A 1124 27.59 -44.27 -18.03
C ARG A 1124 27.30 -44.98 -19.34
N TYR A 1125 27.18 -44.25 -20.44
CA TYR A 1125 26.81 -44.77 -21.76
C TYR A 1125 27.92 -44.58 -22.81
N PHE A 1126 29.17 -44.57 -22.35
CA PHE A 1126 30.32 -44.21 -23.18
C PHE A 1126 30.45 -45.13 -24.40
N LYS A 1127 30.20 -46.43 -24.21
CA LYS A 1127 30.35 -47.44 -25.26
C LYS A 1127 29.31 -47.25 -26.37
N GLU A 1128 28.07 -46.99 -25.97
CA GLU A 1128 26.95 -46.78 -26.87
C GLU A 1128 27.11 -45.48 -27.67
N ILE A 1129 27.66 -44.43 -27.04
CA ILE A 1129 27.99 -43.17 -27.71
C ILE A 1129 29.11 -43.39 -28.73
N ASP A 1130 30.18 -44.10 -28.37
CA ASP A 1130 31.31 -44.37 -29.28
C ASP A 1130 30.87 -45.20 -30.50
N GLU A 1131 30.07 -46.26 -30.29
CA GLU A 1131 29.50 -47.07 -31.36
C GLU A 1131 28.57 -46.26 -32.29
N LYS A 1132 27.81 -45.31 -31.73
CA LYS A 1132 26.91 -44.45 -32.52
C LYS A 1132 27.68 -43.44 -33.37
N LEU A 1133 28.80 -42.93 -32.85
CA LEU A 1133 29.70 -42.05 -33.60
C LEU A 1133 30.33 -42.77 -34.79
N ASP A 1134 30.73 -44.03 -34.62
CA ASP A 1134 31.22 -44.87 -35.72
C ASP A 1134 30.16 -45.08 -36.79
N GLN A 1135 28.91 -45.39 -36.39
CA GLN A 1135 27.80 -45.59 -37.32
C GLN A 1135 27.47 -44.32 -38.13
N ASN A 1136 27.64 -43.15 -37.53
CA ASN A 1136 27.36 -41.86 -38.15
C ASN A 1136 28.56 -41.28 -38.93
N GLY A 1137 29.66 -42.02 -39.04
CA GLY A 1137 30.84 -41.61 -39.81
C GLY A 1137 31.65 -40.48 -39.17
N ALA A 1138 31.75 -40.45 -37.83
CA ALA A 1138 32.51 -39.45 -37.12
C ALA A 1138 34.01 -39.46 -37.49
N PRO A 1139 34.66 -38.28 -37.64
CA PRO A 1139 36.11 -38.19 -37.84
C PRO A 1139 36.87 -38.85 -36.69
N ALA A 1140 38.02 -39.47 -36.99
CA ALA A 1140 38.88 -40.09 -35.97
C ALA A 1140 39.28 -39.10 -34.86
N GLU A 1141 39.50 -37.84 -35.22
CA GLU A 1141 39.83 -36.75 -34.28
C GLU A 1141 38.74 -36.54 -33.21
N LEU A 1142 37.45 -36.64 -33.58
CA LEU A 1142 36.33 -36.45 -32.66
C LEU A 1142 36.26 -37.61 -31.64
N LYS A 1143 36.57 -38.83 -32.08
CA LYS A 1143 36.68 -40.01 -31.19
C LYS A 1143 37.87 -39.90 -30.27
N GLU A 1144 39.03 -39.48 -30.77
CA GLU A 1144 40.22 -39.24 -29.95
C GLU A 1144 39.95 -38.19 -28.87
N GLN A 1145 39.24 -37.11 -29.20
CA GLN A 1145 38.82 -36.10 -28.23
C GLN A 1145 37.90 -36.67 -27.15
N LEU A 1146 36.93 -37.51 -27.51
CA LEU A 1146 36.04 -38.19 -26.54
C LEU A 1146 36.83 -39.13 -25.61
N HIS A 1147 37.77 -39.91 -26.13
CA HIS A 1147 38.64 -40.77 -25.33
C HIS A 1147 39.60 -39.97 -24.43
N HIS A 1148 40.16 -38.88 -24.93
CA HIS A 1148 41.00 -37.97 -24.15
C HIS A 1148 40.20 -37.33 -23.00
N LEU A 1149 38.96 -36.91 -23.27
CA LEU A 1149 38.05 -36.38 -22.25
C LEU A 1149 37.82 -37.41 -21.13
N LYS A 1150 37.54 -38.66 -21.51
CA LYS A 1150 37.33 -39.75 -20.55
C LYS A 1150 38.54 -39.94 -19.62
N ASN A 1151 39.74 -40.01 -20.20
CA ASN A 1151 40.98 -40.16 -19.44
C ASN A 1151 41.22 -38.97 -18.49
N SER A 1152 40.88 -37.75 -18.93
CA SER A 1152 41.05 -36.53 -18.13
C SER A 1152 40.12 -36.53 -16.91
N PHE A 1153 38.84 -36.90 -17.08
CA PHE A 1153 37.88 -37.01 -15.98
C PHE A 1153 38.12 -38.22 -15.06
N ASP A 1154 38.59 -39.34 -15.61
CA ASP A 1154 38.92 -40.52 -14.80
C ASP A 1154 40.24 -40.32 -14.02
N GLY A 1155 41.18 -39.51 -14.52
CA GLY A 1155 42.38 -39.09 -13.80
C GLY A 1155 42.10 -38.26 -12.54
N LEU A 1156 41.03 -37.46 -12.53
CA LEU A 1156 40.57 -36.70 -11.35
C LEU A 1156 40.06 -37.59 -10.21
N LYS A 1157 39.58 -38.82 -10.48
CA LYS A 1157 39.24 -39.80 -9.43
C LYS A 1157 40.48 -40.27 -8.65
N GLY A 1158 41.69 -40.06 -9.18
CA GLY A 1158 42.95 -40.37 -8.49
C GLY A 1158 43.40 -39.31 -7.46
N CYS A 1159 42.74 -38.15 -7.40
CA CYS A 1159 43.10 -37.04 -6.49
C CYS A 1159 41.87 -36.50 -5.76
N THR A 1160 41.30 -37.25 -4.82
CA THR A 1160 40.35 -36.73 -3.81
C THR A 1160 40.35 -37.59 -2.55
N TRP A 1161 41.32 -37.33 -1.66
CA TRP A 1161 41.13 -37.43 -0.20
C TRP A 1161 41.71 -36.15 0.41
N ASN A 1162 40.84 -35.16 0.60
CA ASN A 1162 40.77 -34.24 1.75
C ASN A 1162 39.67 -33.21 1.53
#